data_AF-A0A4R7KAH2-F1
#
_entry.id   AF-A0A4R7KAH2-F1
#
_cell.length_a   1.000
_cell.length_b   1.000
_cell.length_c   1.000
_cell.angle_alpha   90.00
_cell.angle_beta   90.00
_cell.angle_gamma   90.00
#
_symmetry.space_group_name_H-M   'P 1'
#
loop_
_entity.id
_entity.type
_entity.pdbx_description
1 polymer ?
#
loop_
_entity_poly.entity_id
_entity_poly.type
_entity_poly.pdbx_seq_one_letter_code
_entity_poly.pdbx_strand_id
1 'polypeptide(L)'
;MKKRIISIFLIGILALTQGLFILNNKVKAETNSFLVPVRIEGLNGTIAEGSAKGENALEIVKNVLNENKIPFTISRASWGSLYISSINGLSEKKFGGYDGWLYYIKTRDSVISPMSGLDGYFPKEGESIILYYGDFSTPYVNSIVFIPEIVKENERFKMKFVYKNFDWISNSEVITPIKGAIVSIDNINYITNDSGEIEITGLSKGEHTYRISGYNIDKLPTVVMDKGTFIIDNEHSPSFNYTDSRFNEVTRDNTGIVKDINKEIRDTLGYIKNNTAEPWAAVTLNKFSIKPDGDYVKKNAEEIFKYGVKDYSNTDLEKLIIHLTASGYSPYNFMGYNLVSELFNRDINKFYINDIIFGLISYKYANIPEEYKITKRQLVDLLLDKQLKYELNGVEYRGWALYGNRINPDITGIAINALSEFYDLIPEVKDSVDGAVQSLSKLQDKEGYLHDEYGRFSESISFAILGLTSIGINPEGILFTKERGDLVSALLSFKGTNGQFKHSLDGGNNYIATEQALRALIALQEFKNTGKYDFYKSSINSEELSKYNYVPSVDSNQDGYKSKGSFISKNSKVVNENTYENESASTDEGKEKNAVDSMEEYKGEIIKNEAETILKLLERVPDGTVIKIDASQNTRVSKEVFDSIKGTNKILSFEVDGLVWIFRGTDITQETKDIDLGLNKLSEHREKILGKVKGAYIVSFKDNGILPGKAEVRIKLDSGWLNGKNRNNIYLYYYNAEEDKIEKISGPLGVDYEGYITINITHCSDYFLIDRDLTAVKDKGNITTIGWIGIGFMIAGAAATAVMLIRNNVRKGKVA
;
A
#
# COMPACT_ATOMS: atom_id res chain seq x y z
N MET A 1 -60.42 -39.25 -6.62
CA MET A 1 -60.04 -37.87 -7.01
C MET A 1 -58.97 -37.19 -6.15
N LYS A 2 -58.56 -37.72 -4.98
CA LYS A 2 -57.49 -37.10 -4.14
C LYS A 2 -56.03 -37.54 -4.45
N LYS A 3 -55.81 -38.48 -5.37
CA LYS A 3 -54.46 -38.96 -5.76
C LYS A 3 -53.91 -38.41 -7.08
N ARG A 4 -54.67 -37.59 -7.82
CA ARG A 4 -54.22 -36.98 -9.10
C ARG A 4 -53.90 -35.48 -9.02
N ILE A 5 -54.21 -34.81 -7.91
CA ILE A 5 -53.91 -33.38 -7.70
C ILE A 5 -52.53 -33.18 -7.03
N ILE A 6 -52.03 -34.18 -6.29
CA ILE A 6 -50.72 -34.10 -5.60
C ILE A 6 -49.54 -34.35 -6.57
N SER A 7 -49.73 -35.11 -7.66
CA SER A 7 -48.67 -35.37 -8.64
C SER A 7 -48.43 -34.24 -9.64
N ILE A 8 -49.38 -33.30 -9.81
CA ILE A 8 -49.18 -32.12 -10.69
C ILE A 8 -48.49 -30.99 -9.92
N PHE A 9 -48.67 -30.91 -8.59
CA PHE A 9 -47.98 -29.93 -7.74
C PHE A 9 -46.49 -30.27 -7.50
N LEU A 10 -46.10 -31.56 -7.46
CA LEU A 10 -44.69 -31.94 -7.34
C LEU A 10 -43.89 -31.75 -8.65
N ILE A 11 -44.52 -31.90 -9.82
CA ILE A 11 -43.86 -31.70 -11.11
C ILE A 11 -43.72 -30.20 -11.43
N GLY A 12 -44.68 -29.36 -10.99
CA GLY A 12 -44.57 -27.90 -11.08
C GLY A 12 -43.44 -27.30 -10.24
N ILE A 13 -43.18 -27.85 -9.04
CA ILE A 13 -42.11 -27.38 -8.15
C ILE A 13 -40.73 -27.89 -8.62
N LEU A 14 -40.64 -29.08 -9.22
CA LEU A 14 -39.40 -29.55 -9.87
C LEU A 14 -39.07 -28.82 -11.18
N ALA A 15 -40.07 -28.38 -11.94
CA ALA A 15 -39.83 -27.59 -13.17
C ALA A 15 -39.45 -26.12 -12.87
N LEU A 16 -39.98 -25.53 -11.79
CA LEU A 16 -39.58 -24.18 -11.34
C LEU A 16 -38.20 -24.14 -10.66
N THR A 17 -37.76 -25.25 -10.05
CA THR A 17 -36.41 -25.35 -9.47
C THR A 17 -35.32 -25.71 -10.50
N GLN A 18 -35.69 -26.31 -11.64
CA GLN A 18 -34.78 -26.45 -12.79
C GLN A 18 -34.72 -25.20 -13.68
N GLY A 19 -35.79 -24.38 -13.71
CA GLY A 19 -35.82 -23.12 -14.45
C GLY A 19 -35.04 -21.96 -13.80
N LEU A 20 -34.82 -21.99 -12.48
CA LEU A 20 -34.05 -20.97 -11.76
C LEU A 20 -32.54 -21.27 -11.68
N PHE A 21 -32.09 -22.45 -12.15
CA PHE A 21 -30.66 -22.80 -12.19
C PHE A 21 -29.96 -22.46 -13.52
N ILE A 22 -30.66 -21.85 -14.49
CA ILE A 22 -30.08 -21.43 -15.79
C ILE A 22 -29.88 -19.90 -15.88
N LEU A 23 -30.20 -19.14 -14.84
CA LEU A 23 -29.87 -17.70 -14.76
C LEU A 23 -29.03 -17.36 -13.53
N ASN A 24 -28.12 -18.26 -13.15
CA ASN A 24 -26.96 -17.84 -12.37
C ASN A 24 -25.87 -17.41 -13.36
N ASN A 25 -26.02 -16.20 -13.90
CA ASN A 25 -24.89 -15.55 -14.54
C ASN A 25 -23.77 -15.54 -13.51
N LYS A 26 -22.64 -16.16 -13.87
CA LYS A 26 -21.36 -16.01 -13.17
C LYS A 26 -21.07 -14.52 -13.02
N VAL A 27 -21.46 -13.92 -11.90
CA VAL A 27 -20.74 -12.76 -11.39
C VAL A 27 -19.39 -13.33 -10.99
N LYS A 28 -18.37 -13.10 -11.81
CA LYS A 28 -16.99 -13.36 -11.39
C LYS A 28 -16.80 -12.59 -10.08
N ALA A 29 -16.49 -13.30 -9.00
CA ALA A 29 -15.97 -12.62 -7.82
C ALA A 29 -14.71 -11.89 -8.30
N GLU A 30 -14.60 -10.58 -8.05
CA GLU A 30 -13.39 -9.85 -8.41
C GLU A 30 -12.21 -10.43 -7.63
N THR A 31 -11.08 -10.61 -8.30
CA THR A 31 -9.82 -11.01 -7.66
C THR A 31 -9.54 -10.08 -6.48
N ASN A 32 -9.20 -10.64 -5.31
CA ASN A 32 -8.86 -9.83 -4.14
C ASN A 32 -7.79 -8.79 -4.50
N SER A 33 -8.02 -7.53 -4.12
CA SER A 33 -7.09 -6.42 -4.43
C SER A 33 -5.81 -6.46 -3.57
N PHE A 34 -5.84 -7.21 -2.46
CA PHE A 34 -4.74 -7.39 -1.50
C PHE A 34 -4.07 -8.76 -1.63
N LEU A 35 -2.80 -8.83 -1.21
CA LEU A 35 -2.04 -10.08 -1.12
C LEU A 35 -2.44 -10.85 0.14
N VAL A 36 -2.69 -12.15 0.00
CA VAL A 36 -3.03 -13.04 1.11
C VAL A 36 -1.83 -13.95 1.39
N PRO A 37 -1.23 -13.89 2.60
CA PRO A 37 -0.16 -14.80 2.98
C PRO A 37 -0.62 -16.25 3.01
N VAL A 38 0.22 -17.15 2.52
CA VAL A 38 0.01 -18.60 2.49
C VAL A 38 1.25 -19.31 3.03
N ARG A 39 1.02 -20.27 3.93
CA ARG A 39 2.02 -21.25 4.34
C ARG A 39 1.50 -22.66 4.07
N ILE A 40 2.34 -23.50 3.47
CA ILE A 40 2.00 -24.87 3.08
C ILE A 40 2.87 -25.84 3.87
N GLU A 41 2.24 -26.60 4.76
CA GLU A 41 2.88 -27.51 5.70
C GLU A 41 2.78 -28.97 5.25
N GLY A 42 3.93 -29.57 5.01
CA GLY A 42 4.05 -30.99 4.75
C GLY A 42 4.25 -31.80 6.03
N LEU A 43 4.58 -33.08 5.83
CA LEU A 43 4.83 -34.03 6.92
C LEU A 43 6.10 -33.70 7.71
N ASN A 44 7.17 -33.28 7.04
CA ASN A 44 8.50 -33.09 7.64
C ASN A 44 9.05 -31.65 7.53
N GLY A 45 8.23 -30.69 7.10
CA GLY A 45 8.65 -29.31 6.90
C GLY A 45 7.64 -28.49 6.13
N THR A 46 7.84 -27.17 6.15
CA THR A 46 7.16 -26.22 5.28
C THR A 46 7.60 -26.45 3.83
N ILE A 47 6.63 -26.64 2.93
CA ILE A 47 6.85 -26.88 1.50
C ILE A 47 7.00 -25.56 0.75
N ALA A 48 6.18 -24.57 1.08
CA ALA A 48 6.23 -23.23 0.49
C ALA A 48 5.64 -22.18 1.45
N GLU A 49 6.19 -20.98 1.39
CA GLU A 49 5.62 -19.75 1.96
C GLU A 49 5.59 -18.69 0.86
N GLY A 50 4.57 -17.84 0.87
CA GLY A 50 4.44 -16.73 -0.08
C GLY A 50 3.14 -15.97 0.13
N SER A 51 2.90 -14.96 -0.70
CA SER A 51 1.64 -14.20 -0.67
C SER A 51 1.15 -14.00 -2.10
N ALA A 52 -0.13 -14.24 -2.34
CA ALA A 52 -0.70 -14.07 -3.68
C ALA A 52 -2.10 -13.44 -3.62
N LYS A 53 -2.51 -12.90 -4.77
CA LYS A 53 -3.90 -12.49 -5.03
C LYS A 53 -4.67 -13.65 -5.66
N GLY A 54 -5.98 -13.67 -5.49
CA GLY A 54 -6.88 -14.64 -6.13
C GLY A 54 -8.32 -14.38 -5.71
N GLU A 55 -9.27 -14.96 -6.44
CA GLU A 55 -10.70 -14.85 -6.15
C GLU A 55 -11.05 -15.62 -4.87
N ASN A 56 -10.46 -16.80 -4.65
CA ASN A 56 -10.70 -17.65 -3.48
C ASN A 56 -9.41 -18.28 -2.95
N ALA A 57 -9.49 -18.94 -1.79
CA ALA A 57 -8.34 -19.57 -1.14
C ALA A 57 -7.65 -20.61 -2.04
N LEU A 58 -8.39 -21.37 -2.85
CA LEU A 58 -7.80 -22.32 -3.80
C LEU A 58 -6.94 -21.62 -4.85
N GLU A 59 -7.42 -20.53 -5.43
CA GLU A 59 -6.65 -19.77 -6.43
C GLU A 59 -5.39 -19.13 -5.83
N ILE A 60 -5.51 -18.53 -4.65
CA ILE A 60 -4.39 -17.92 -3.94
C ILE A 60 -3.30 -18.97 -3.66
N VAL A 61 -3.68 -20.13 -3.13
CA VAL A 61 -2.74 -21.25 -2.87
C VAL A 61 -2.08 -21.74 -4.17
N LYS A 62 -2.84 -21.86 -5.28
CA LYS A 62 -2.27 -22.24 -6.58
C LYS A 62 -1.22 -21.23 -7.05
N ASN A 63 -1.49 -19.94 -6.89
CA ASN A 63 -0.59 -18.89 -7.32
C ASN A 63 0.73 -18.95 -6.54
N VAL A 64 0.68 -19.13 -5.21
CA VAL A 64 1.89 -19.35 -4.39
C VAL A 64 2.65 -20.61 -4.80
N LEU A 65 1.95 -21.72 -5.06
CA LEU A 65 2.59 -22.97 -5.54
C LEU A 65 3.27 -22.79 -6.91
N ASN A 66 2.62 -22.09 -7.84
CA ASN A 66 3.16 -21.80 -9.18
C ASN A 66 4.39 -20.89 -9.12
N GLU A 67 4.34 -19.82 -8.33
CA GLU A 67 5.47 -18.90 -8.12
C GLU A 67 6.70 -19.63 -7.54
N ASN A 68 6.46 -20.56 -6.61
CA ASN A 68 7.49 -21.41 -6.02
C ASN A 68 7.85 -22.64 -6.87
N LYS A 69 7.22 -22.83 -8.04
CA LYS A 69 7.43 -23.97 -8.95
C LYS A 69 7.23 -25.34 -8.29
N ILE A 70 6.27 -25.43 -7.37
CA ILE A 70 5.93 -26.67 -6.67
C ILE A 70 4.83 -27.41 -7.43
N PRO A 71 5.01 -28.69 -7.81
CA PRO A 71 3.98 -29.44 -8.51
C PRO A 71 2.81 -29.78 -7.59
N PHE A 72 1.58 -29.70 -8.09
CA PHE A 72 0.37 -30.04 -7.35
C PHE A 72 -0.70 -30.63 -8.27
N THR A 73 -1.69 -31.32 -7.70
CA THR A 73 -2.86 -31.85 -8.42
C THR A 73 -4.15 -31.38 -7.76
N ILE A 74 -5.10 -30.93 -8.59
CA ILE A 74 -6.46 -30.57 -8.16
C ILE A 74 -7.40 -31.69 -8.58
N SER A 75 -8.32 -32.05 -7.70
CA SER A 75 -9.36 -33.05 -7.94
C SER A 75 -10.74 -32.47 -7.61
N ARG A 76 -11.79 -33.15 -8.07
CA ARG A 76 -13.18 -32.75 -7.85
C ARG A 76 -13.87 -33.76 -6.96
N ALA A 77 -14.45 -33.29 -5.87
CA ALA A 77 -15.25 -34.10 -4.97
C ALA A 77 -16.58 -34.50 -5.64
N SER A 78 -17.22 -35.56 -5.15
CA SER A 78 -18.48 -36.06 -5.71
C SER A 78 -19.64 -35.05 -5.63
N TRP A 79 -19.58 -34.11 -4.69
CA TRP A 79 -20.52 -32.98 -4.54
C TRP A 79 -20.10 -31.71 -5.29
N GLY A 80 -19.03 -31.77 -6.11
CA GLY A 80 -18.66 -30.72 -7.07
C GLY A 80 -17.55 -29.76 -6.65
N SER A 81 -17.17 -29.72 -5.37
CA SER A 81 -16.09 -28.85 -4.86
C SER A 81 -14.71 -29.31 -5.35
N LEU A 82 -13.85 -28.36 -5.70
CA LEU A 82 -12.46 -28.55 -6.07
C LEU A 82 -11.57 -28.52 -4.82
N TYR A 83 -10.65 -29.47 -4.73
CA TYR A 83 -9.69 -29.57 -3.64
C TYR A 83 -8.32 -30.01 -4.17
N ILE A 84 -7.28 -29.79 -3.38
CA ILE A 84 -5.93 -30.22 -3.71
C ILE A 84 -5.74 -31.67 -3.25
N SER A 85 -5.46 -32.58 -4.17
CA SER A 85 -5.27 -34.01 -3.89
C SER A 85 -3.79 -34.40 -3.78
N SER A 86 -2.87 -33.57 -4.28
CA SER A 86 -1.43 -33.75 -4.05
C SER A 86 -0.66 -32.43 -4.12
N ILE A 87 0.41 -32.32 -3.33
CA ILE A 87 1.42 -31.26 -3.44
C ILE A 87 2.80 -31.90 -3.27
N ASN A 88 3.74 -31.55 -4.14
CA ASN A 88 5.12 -32.00 -4.09
C ASN A 88 5.28 -33.54 -3.99
N GLY A 89 4.42 -34.29 -4.69
CA GLY A 89 4.40 -35.76 -4.66
C GLY A 89 3.75 -36.39 -3.44
N LEU A 90 3.28 -35.60 -2.46
CA LEU A 90 2.50 -36.07 -1.31
C LEU A 90 1.00 -36.06 -1.65
N SER A 91 0.49 -37.23 -2.03
CA SER A 91 -0.92 -37.47 -2.35
C SER A 91 -1.77 -37.75 -1.11
N GLU A 92 -3.05 -37.39 -1.17
CA GLU A 92 -4.06 -37.81 -0.18
C GLU A 92 -4.07 -39.33 0.03
N LYS A 93 -4.54 -39.76 1.20
CA LYS A 93 -4.67 -41.16 1.63
C LYS A 93 -3.34 -41.91 1.70
N LYS A 94 -2.21 -41.21 1.83
CA LYS A 94 -0.89 -41.81 2.04
C LYS A 94 -0.90 -42.84 3.16
N PHE A 95 -1.66 -42.60 4.24
CA PHE A 95 -1.74 -43.50 5.40
C PHE A 95 -2.98 -44.41 5.39
N GLY A 96 -3.68 -44.52 4.26
CA GLY A 96 -4.80 -45.44 4.07
C GLY A 96 -6.12 -45.01 4.73
N GLY A 97 -6.23 -43.75 5.18
CA GLY A 97 -7.40 -43.21 5.87
C GLY A 97 -8.08 -42.06 5.12
N TYR A 98 -8.61 -41.10 5.87
CA TYR A 98 -9.14 -39.83 5.38
C TYR A 98 -8.09 -38.70 5.42
N ASP A 99 -6.80 -39.07 5.46
CA ASP A 99 -5.69 -38.11 5.45
C ASP A 99 -5.55 -37.42 4.08
N GLY A 100 -5.22 -36.14 4.10
CA GLY A 100 -5.13 -35.31 2.89
C GLY A 100 -4.76 -33.86 3.22
N TRP A 101 -5.08 -32.96 2.28
CA TRP A 101 -4.79 -31.53 2.41
C TRP A 101 -5.97 -30.79 3.04
N LEU A 102 -5.77 -30.26 4.25
CA LEU A 102 -6.72 -29.44 4.99
C LEU A 102 -6.17 -28.02 5.15
N TYR A 103 -7.01 -27.08 5.57
CA TYR A 103 -6.57 -25.72 5.81
C TYR A 103 -7.29 -25.09 6.99
N TYR A 104 -6.66 -24.06 7.54
CA TYR A 104 -7.27 -23.11 8.45
C TYR A 104 -6.78 -21.70 8.13
N ILE A 105 -7.45 -20.71 8.69
CA ILE A 105 -7.20 -19.29 8.51
C ILE A 105 -6.66 -18.71 9.80
N LYS A 106 -5.61 -17.90 9.71
CA LYS A 106 -5.08 -17.11 10.82
C LYS A 106 -5.40 -15.65 10.61
N THR A 107 -5.72 -14.99 11.71
CA THR A 107 -5.74 -13.53 11.84
C THR A 107 -4.75 -13.15 12.93
N ARG A 108 -4.60 -11.86 13.23
CA ARG A 108 -3.82 -11.40 14.39
C ARG A 108 -4.23 -12.10 15.68
N ASP A 109 -5.53 -12.19 15.95
CA ASP A 109 -6.05 -12.54 17.27
C ASP A 109 -6.72 -13.93 17.32
N SER A 110 -6.93 -14.58 16.18
CA SER A 110 -7.68 -15.84 16.12
C SER A 110 -7.22 -16.79 15.01
N VAL A 111 -7.49 -18.08 15.24
CA VAL A 111 -7.32 -19.17 14.29
C VAL A 111 -8.70 -19.78 14.02
N ILE A 112 -9.09 -19.81 12.74
CA ILE A 112 -10.44 -20.18 12.30
C ILE A 112 -10.32 -21.35 11.33
N SER A 113 -11.13 -22.40 11.51
CA SER A 113 -11.26 -23.48 10.53
C SER A 113 -12.58 -23.33 9.78
N PRO A 114 -12.58 -22.85 8.52
CA PRO A 114 -13.81 -22.68 7.78
C PRO A 114 -14.51 -24.02 7.50
N MET A 115 -15.84 -23.99 7.38
CA MET A 115 -16.62 -25.17 7.00
C MET A 115 -16.65 -25.40 5.47
N SER A 116 -16.22 -24.41 4.69
CA SER A 116 -16.14 -24.50 3.23
C SER A 116 -14.80 -25.10 2.79
N GLY A 117 -14.77 -25.71 1.60
CA GLY A 117 -13.52 -26.05 0.92
C GLY A 117 -12.76 -24.80 0.46
N LEU A 118 -11.50 -24.97 0.05
CA LEU A 118 -10.64 -23.89 -0.45
C LEU A 118 -11.29 -23.12 -1.62
N ASP A 119 -12.06 -23.80 -2.47
CA ASP A 119 -12.74 -23.20 -3.63
C ASP A 119 -13.99 -22.40 -3.26
N GLY A 120 -14.47 -22.51 -2.02
CA GLY A 120 -15.63 -21.80 -1.49
C GLY A 120 -15.29 -20.84 -0.35
N TYR A 121 -14.02 -20.62 -0.04
CA TYR A 121 -13.58 -19.63 0.96
C TYR A 121 -12.97 -18.41 0.29
N PHE A 122 -13.44 -17.23 0.67
CA PHE A 122 -13.02 -15.93 0.16
C PHE A 122 -12.28 -15.18 1.26
N PRO A 123 -10.93 -15.17 1.26
CA PRO A 123 -10.16 -14.54 2.32
C PRO A 123 -10.40 -13.04 2.39
N LYS A 124 -10.32 -12.49 3.61
CA LYS A 124 -10.42 -11.06 3.90
C LYS A 124 -9.03 -10.46 4.16
N GLU A 125 -8.96 -9.14 4.11
CA GLU A 125 -7.71 -8.43 4.44
C GLU A 125 -7.28 -8.73 5.88
N GLY A 126 -5.99 -8.99 6.08
CA GLY A 126 -5.43 -9.40 7.37
C GLY A 126 -5.52 -10.90 7.68
N GLU A 127 -6.13 -11.71 6.80
CA GLU A 127 -6.16 -13.17 6.92
C GLU A 127 -4.94 -13.82 6.26
N SER A 128 -4.50 -14.96 6.81
CA SER A 128 -3.47 -15.83 6.24
C SER A 128 -3.99 -17.25 6.12
N ILE A 129 -3.65 -17.94 5.02
CA ILE A 129 -4.07 -19.32 4.76
C ILE A 129 -2.96 -20.27 5.18
N ILE A 130 -3.27 -21.20 6.08
CA ILE A 130 -2.37 -22.30 6.41
C ILE A 130 -2.95 -23.58 5.82
N LEU A 131 -2.30 -24.08 4.77
CA LEU A 131 -2.62 -25.37 4.16
C LEU A 131 -1.69 -26.42 4.75
N TYR A 132 -2.20 -27.58 5.14
CA TYR A 132 -1.38 -28.62 5.78
C TYR A 132 -1.83 -30.03 5.39
N TYR A 133 -0.88 -30.98 5.43
CA TYR A 133 -1.20 -32.40 5.31
C TYR A 133 -1.59 -32.98 6.68
N GLY A 134 -2.79 -33.57 6.78
CA GLY A 134 -3.32 -34.08 8.04
C GLY A 134 -4.63 -34.84 7.84
N ASP A 135 -5.37 -35.01 8.93
CA ASP A 135 -6.77 -35.43 8.94
C ASP A 135 -7.55 -34.61 9.99
N PHE A 136 -8.83 -34.92 10.20
CA PHE A 136 -9.68 -34.23 11.19
C PHE A 136 -9.24 -34.44 12.65
N SER A 137 -8.33 -35.38 12.92
CA SER A 137 -7.75 -35.61 14.25
C SER A 137 -6.42 -34.88 14.46
N THR A 138 -5.82 -34.35 13.39
CA THR A 138 -4.53 -33.67 13.43
C THR A 138 -4.67 -32.31 14.15
N PRO A 139 -4.03 -32.12 15.32
CA PRO A 139 -4.17 -30.88 16.08
C PRO A 139 -3.49 -29.70 15.37
N TYR A 140 -4.07 -28.51 15.49
CA TYR A 140 -3.39 -27.23 15.24
C TYR A 140 -3.61 -26.33 16.46
N VAL A 141 -2.66 -25.43 16.75
CA VAL A 141 -2.79 -24.54 17.90
C VAL A 141 -3.82 -23.45 17.60
N ASN A 142 -4.83 -23.35 18.45
CA ASN A 142 -5.80 -22.25 18.43
C ASN A 142 -6.06 -21.67 19.83
N SER A 143 -5.35 -22.16 20.86
CA SER A 143 -5.35 -21.56 22.18
C SER A 143 -4.06 -21.90 22.93
N ILE A 144 -3.44 -20.89 23.53
CA ILE A 144 -2.26 -20.99 24.38
C ILE A 144 -2.63 -20.32 25.71
N VAL A 145 -2.36 -21.00 26.82
CA VAL A 145 -2.72 -20.54 28.18
C VAL A 145 -1.45 -20.36 29.01
N PHE A 146 -1.34 -19.24 29.72
CA PHE A 146 -0.24 -18.95 30.64
C PHE A 146 -0.60 -19.28 32.08
N ILE A 147 0.36 -19.82 32.83
CA ILE A 147 0.19 -20.16 34.25
C ILE A 147 1.42 -19.64 35.02
N PRO A 148 1.28 -18.61 35.88
CA PRO A 148 0.06 -17.84 36.16
C PRO A 148 -0.45 -17.05 34.93
N GLU A 149 -1.71 -16.62 34.98
CA GLU A 149 -2.34 -15.86 33.88
C GLU A 149 -1.59 -14.56 33.57
N ILE A 150 -1.19 -13.82 34.61
CA ILE A 150 -0.33 -12.64 34.47
C ILE A 150 1.12 -13.10 34.62
N VAL A 151 1.89 -13.01 33.53
CA VAL A 151 3.32 -13.32 33.52
C VAL A 151 4.11 -12.07 33.88
N LYS A 152 5.01 -12.19 34.84
CA LYS A 152 5.95 -11.13 35.21
C LYS A 152 7.33 -11.41 34.64
N GLU A 153 8.02 -10.36 34.24
CA GLU A 153 9.36 -10.45 33.70
C GLU A 153 10.31 -11.17 34.66
N ASN A 154 11.17 -12.01 34.10
CA ASN A 154 12.18 -12.82 34.79
C ASN A 154 11.62 -13.78 35.85
N GLU A 155 10.29 -13.93 35.96
CA GLU A 155 9.66 -14.94 36.80
C GLU A 155 9.34 -16.20 36.00
N ARG A 156 9.40 -17.35 36.68
CA ARG A 156 9.07 -18.65 36.09
C ARG A 156 7.57 -18.77 35.82
N PHE A 157 7.20 -19.29 34.66
CA PHE A 157 5.81 -19.55 34.29
C PHE A 157 5.69 -20.77 33.39
N LYS A 158 4.47 -21.26 33.16
CA LYS A 158 4.18 -22.32 32.21
C LYS A 158 3.34 -21.80 31.05
N MET A 159 3.54 -22.42 29.89
CA MET A 159 2.65 -22.27 28.73
C MET A 159 2.00 -23.61 28.42
N LYS A 160 0.68 -23.61 28.22
CA LYS A 160 -0.12 -24.77 27.85
C LYS A 160 -0.70 -24.60 26.45
N PHE A 161 -0.34 -25.50 25.55
CA PHE A 161 -0.78 -25.51 24.16
C PHE A 161 -1.96 -26.47 23.99
N VAL A 162 -3.09 -25.96 23.50
CA VAL A 162 -4.31 -26.75 23.31
C VAL A 162 -4.91 -26.55 21.92
N TYR A 163 -5.55 -27.62 21.45
CA TYR A 163 -6.42 -27.61 20.28
C TYR A 163 -7.87 -27.70 20.76
N LYS A 164 -8.64 -26.66 20.47
CA LYS A 164 -10.07 -26.59 20.75
C LYS A 164 -10.86 -26.92 19.49
N ASN A 165 -11.72 -27.93 19.55
CA ASN A 165 -12.63 -28.26 18.47
C ASN A 165 -14.05 -28.50 18.98
N PHE A 166 -15.04 -28.17 18.16
CA PHE A 166 -16.43 -28.41 18.53
C PHE A 166 -16.85 -29.83 18.14
N ASP A 167 -17.28 -30.63 19.12
CA ASP A 167 -17.89 -31.93 18.87
C ASP A 167 -19.40 -31.76 18.71
N TRP A 168 -19.85 -31.91 17.48
CA TRP A 168 -21.26 -31.79 17.10
C TRP A 168 -22.13 -32.93 17.63
N ILE A 169 -21.55 -34.06 18.02
CA ILE A 169 -22.29 -35.19 18.59
C ILE A 169 -22.65 -34.89 20.04
N SER A 170 -21.69 -34.38 20.82
CA SER A 170 -21.89 -33.99 22.22
C SER A 170 -22.39 -32.56 22.40
N ASN A 171 -22.42 -31.76 21.32
CA ASN A 171 -22.74 -30.33 21.32
C ASN A 171 -21.89 -29.55 22.33
N SER A 172 -20.59 -29.85 22.39
CA SER A 172 -19.66 -29.28 23.35
C SER A 172 -18.30 -28.98 22.72
N GLU A 173 -17.59 -27.99 23.28
CA GLU A 173 -16.19 -27.74 22.93
C GLU A 173 -15.31 -28.80 23.61
N VAL A 174 -14.53 -29.51 22.80
CA VAL A 174 -13.51 -30.45 23.24
C VAL A 174 -12.18 -29.72 23.25
N ILE A 175 -11.50 -29.76 24.41
CA ILE A 175 -10.19 -29.14 24.61
C ILE A 175 -9.16 -30.26 24.69
N THR A 176 -8.29 -30.37 23.70
CA THR A 176 -7.27 -31.42 23.60
C THR A 176 -5.88 -30.84 23.87
N PRO A 177 -5.18 -31.27 24.93
CA PRO A 177 -3.78 -30.90 25.15
C PRO A 177 -2.86 -31.43 24.04
N ILE A 178 -1.96 -30.59 23.55
CA ILE A 178 -1.02 -30.98 22.50
C ILE A 178 0.23 -31.58 23.13
N LYS A 179 0.25 -32.91 23.26
CA LYS A 179 1.34 -33.68 23.89
C LYS A 179 2.49 -33.98 22.92
N GLY A 180 3.74 -33.88 23.39
CA GLY A 180 4.93 -34.34 22.67
C GLY A 180 5.33 -33.48 21.47
N ALA A 181 4.88 -32.23 21.40
CA ALA A 181 5.28 -31.28 20.37
C ALA A 181 6.56 -30.55 20.78
N ILE A 182 7.39 -30.20 19.80
CA ILE A 182 8.58 -29.36 20.01
C ILE A 182 8.12 -27.90 19.98
N VAL A 183 8.37 -27.17 21.07
CA VAL A 183 8.06 -25.74 21.20
C VAL A 183 9.37 -24.98 21.35
N SER A 184 9.55 -23.93 20.56
CA SER A 184 10.64 -22.96 20.71
C SER A 184 10.06 -21.64 21.22
N ILE A 185 10.63 -21.10 22.28
CA ILE A 185 10.36 -19.75 22.79
C ILE A 185 11.66 -18.97 22.73
N ASP A 186 11.72 -17.92 21.91
CA ASP A 186 12.94 -17.13 21.63
C ASP A 186 14.16 -18.02 21.35
N ASN A 187 13.98 -19.01 20.48
CA ASN A 187 14.99 -20.00 20.08
C ASN A 187 15.40 -21.03 21.15
N ILE A 188 14.78 -21.01 22.34
CA ILE A 188 14.96 -22.04 23.36
C ILE A 188 13.92 -23.14 23.17
N ASN A 189 14.38 -24.38 22.98
CA ASN A 189 13.51 -25.53 22.71
C ASN A 189 13.03 -26.23 23.98
N TYR A 190 11.76 -26.64 23.94
CA TYR A 190 11.02 -27.38 24.95
C TYR A 190 10.22 -28.51 24.26
N ILE A 191 9.74 -29.46 25.06
CA ILE A 191 8.82 -30.51 24.60
C ILE A 191 7.58 -30.47 25.50
N THR A 192 6.39 -30.39 24.90
CA THR A 192 5.15 -30.40 25.68
C THR A 192 4.94 -31.73 26.38
N ASN A 193 4.59 -31.66 27.67
CA ASN A 193 4.27 -32.85 28.46
C ASN A 193 2.87 -33.40 28.13
N ASP A 194 2.42 -34.40 28.89
CA ASP A 194 1.10 -35.05 28.71
C ASP A 194 -0.10 -34.10 28.90
N SER A 195 0.10 -32.99 29.61
CA SER A 195 -0.88 -31.92 29.78
C SER A 195 -0.75 -30.80 28.74
N GLY A 196 0.12 -30.95 27.74
CA GLY A 196 0.40 -29.93 26.73
C GLY A 196 1.22 -28.74 27.26
N GLU A 197 1.88 -28.90 28.41
CA GLU A 197 2.59 -27.82 29.10
C GLU A 197 4.10 -27.84 28.84
N ILE A 198 4.69 -26.64 28.81
CA ILE A 198 6.13 -26.39 28.96
C ILE A 198 6.35 -25.43 30.14
N GLU A 199 7.53 -25.48 30.77
CA GLU A 199 7.91 -24.61 31.87
C GLU A 199 9.10 -23.74 31.46
N ILE A 200 8.95 -22.42 31.63
CA ILE A 200 9.91 -21.40 31.19
C ILE A 200 10.50 -20.73 32.43
N THR A 201 11.83 -20.58 32.47
CA THR A 201 12.54 -20.05 33.64
C THR A 201 12.29 -18.57 33.89
N GLY A 202 11.87 -17.83 32.87
CA GLY A 202 11.53 -16.41 32.88
C GLY A 202 11.97 -15.73 31.58
N LEU A 203 11.27 -14.66 31.20
CA LEU A 203 11.53 -13.85 30.01
C LEU A 203 11.53 -12.36 30.38
N SER A 204 12.25 -11.52 29.65
CA SER A 204 12.22 -10.06 29.88
C SER A 204 10.83 -9.47 29.63
N LYS A 205 10.58 -8.23 30.06
CA LYS A 205 9.41 -7.48 29.56
C LYS A 205 9.56 -7.23 28.05
N GLY A 206 8.47 -7.36 27.29
CA GLY A 206 8.44 -7.05 25.86
C GLY A 206 7.82 -8.13 25.00
N GLU A 207 8.13 -8.07 23.71
CA GLU A 207 7.62 -9.00 22.71
C GLU A 207 8.53 -10.23 22.59
N HIS A 208 7.91 -11.40 22.56
CA HIS A 208 8.52 -12.72 22.50
C HIS A 208 7.93 -13.53 21.36
N THR A 209 8.67 -14.54 20.93
CA THR A 209 8.33 -15.41 19.81
C THR A 209 8.00 -16.81 20.30
N TYR A 210 7.04 -17.45 19.66
CA TYR A 210 6.81 -18.89 19.81
C TYR A 210 6.81 -19.57 18.45
N ARG A 211 7.29 -20.82 18.43
CA ARG A 211 7.11 -21.75 17.33
C ARG A 211 6.82 -23.13 17.90
N ILE A 212 5.81 -23.80 17.39
CA ILE A 212 5.47 -25.18 17.75
C ILE A 212 5.48 -26.04 16.51
N SER A 213 6.06 -27.23 16.58
CA SER A 213 6.10 -28.17 15.47
C SER A 213 5.94 -29.61 15.91
N GLY A 214 5.18 -30.36 15.13
CA GLY A 214 4.98 -31.80 15.29
C GLY A 214 5.28 -32.59 14.03
N TYR A 215 6.28 -32.16 13.24
CA TYR A 215 6.67 -32.82 12.00
C TYR A 215 7.03 -34.31 12.21
N ASN A 216 6.57 -35.16 11.30
CA ASN A 216 6.81 -36.60 11.27
C ASN A 216 6.81 -37.08 9.82
N ILE A 217 7.77 -37.92 9.42
CA ILE A 217 7.86 -38.39 8.01
C ILE A 217 6.99 -39.64 7.72
N ASP A 218 6.75 -40.47 8.74
CA ASP A 218 6.09 -41.79 8.59
C ASP A 218 4.68 -41.87 9.21
N LYS A 219 4.17 -40.76 9.74
CA LYS A 219 2.83 -40.66 10.33
C LYS A 219 2.33 -39.22 10.25
N LEU A 220 1.06 -39.02 10.58
CA LEU A 220 0.48 -37.68 10.67
C LEU A 220 1.23 -36.80 11.68
N PRO A 221 1.27 -35.48 11.48
CA PRO A 221 1.91 -34.57 12.42
C PRO A 221 1.28 -34.65 13.81
N THR A 222 2.12 -34.54 14.85
CA THR A 222 1.65 -34.42 16.25
C THR A 222 0.85 -33.13 16.44
N VAL A 223 1.25 -32.08 15.71
CA VAL A 223 0.57 -30.79 15.60
C VAL A 223 1.04 -30.14 14.30
N VAL A 224 0.15 -29.41 13.62
CA VAL A 224 0.52 -28.57 12.49
C VAL A 224 1.53 -27.52 12.96
N MET A 225 2.60 -27.30 12.18
CA MET A 225 3.60 -26.30 12.54
C MET A 225 2.94 -24.92 12.62
N ASP A 226 3.17 -24.23 13.73
CA ASP A 226 2.70 -22.87 13.92
C ASP A 226 3.74 -21.96 14.54
N LYS A 227 3.65 -20.67 14.25
CA LYS A 227 4.54 -19.62 14.74
C LYS A 227 3.77 -18.32 14.94
N GLY A 228 4.22 -17.51 15.89
CA GLY A 228 3.60 -16.23 16.24
C GLY A 228 4.36 -15.52 17.35
N THR A 229 3.79 -14.42 17.84
CA THR A 229 4.40 -13.61 18.91
C THR A 229 3.43 -13.40 20.06
N PHE A 230 3.98 -13.07 21.23
CA PHE A 230 3.22 -12.66 22.40
C PHE A 230 3.95 -11.58 23.19
N ILE A 231 3.22 -10.76 23.95
CA ILE A 231 3.80 -9.63 24.71
C ILE A 231 3.64 -9.84 26.21
N ILE A 232 4.74 -9.75 26.95
CA ILE A 232 4.77 -9.65 28.41
C ILE A 232 4.83 -8.16 28.80
N ASP A 233 3.83 -7.68 29.52
CA ASP A 233 3.75 -6.28 29.99
C ASP A 233 3.81 -6.12 31.52
N ASN A 234 3.79 -7.25 32.25
CA ASN A 234 3.69 -7.41 33.71
C ASN A 234 2.31 -7.13 34.33
N GLU A 235 1.32 -6.72 33.53
CA GLU A 235 0.03 -6.21 34.01
C GLU A 235 -1.15 -7.08 33.55
N HIS A 236 -1.09 -7.60 32.34
CA HIS A 236 -2.16 -8.37 31.72
C HIS A 236 -1.70 -9.79 31.36
N SER A 237 -2.67 -10.65 31.02
CA SER A 237 -2.37 -11.91 30.34
C SER A 237 -1.68 -11.62 29.01
N PRO A 238 -0.61 -12.35 28.63
CA PRO A 238 0.12 -12.01 27.42
C PRO A 238 -0.77 -12.00 26.17
N SER A 239 -0.76 -10.88 25.47
CA SER A 239 -1.51 -10.71 24.21
C SER A 239 -0.78 -11.39 23.06
N PHE A 240 -1.52 -12.01 22.15
CA PHE A 240 -0.96 -12.74 21.01
C PHE A 240 -1.06 -11.95 19.71
N ASN A 241 -0.08 -12.19 18.84
CA ASN A 241 -0.23 -11.99 17.41
C ASN A 241 0.13 -13.30 16.72
N TYR A 242 -0.89 -14.02 16.26
CA TYR A 242 -0.72 -15.28 15.57
C TYR A 242 -0.08 -15.09 14.19
N THR A 243 0.00 -13.91 13.59
CA THR A 243 0.48 -13.81 12.20
C THR A 243 1.94 -14.22 12.05
N ASP A 244 2.19 -14.98 10.98
CA ASP A 244 3.53 -15.35 10.55
C ASP A 244 4.38 -14.13 10.20
N SER A 245 3.74 -13.10 9.63
CA SER A 245 4.40 -11.84 9.27
C SER A 245 5.06 -11.21 10.49
N ARG A 246 4.35 -11.15 11.64
CA ARG A 246 4.92 -10.58 12.85
C ARG A 246 6.04 -11.42 13.42
N PHE A 247 5.89 -12.75 13.43
CA PHE A 247 6.99 -13.64 13.83
C PHE A 247 8.22 -13.42 12.96
N ASN A 248 8.04 -13.38 11.63
CA ASN A 248 9.11 -13.19 10.67
C ASN A 248 9.76 -11.80 10.82
N GLU A 249 8.99 -10.75 11.12
CA GLU A 249 9.52 -9.42 11.44
C GLU A 249 10.40 -9.46 12.69
N VAL A 250 9.92 -10.05 13.79
CA VAL A 250 10.61 -10.02 15.08
C VAL A 250 11.84 -10.93 15.10
N THR A 251 11.86 -11.98 14.28
CA THR A 251 12.97 -12.94 14.16
C THR A 251 13.92 -12.63 12.99
N ARG A 252 13.63 -11.60 12.17
CA ARG A 252 14.47 -11.29 11.02
C ARG A 252 15.89 -10.95 11.46
N ASP A 253 16.84 -11.57 10.79
CA ASP A 253 18.26 -11.33 10.95
C ASP A 253 18.91 -11.17 9.58
N ASN A 254 19.34 -9.95 9.28
CA ASN A 254 19.97 -9.59 8.02
C ASN A 254 21.49 -9.79 8.05
N THR A 255 22.11 -10.14 9.19
CA THR A 255 23.57 -10.33 9.29
C THR A 255 24.09 -11.45 8.40
N GLY A 256 23.25 -12.44 8.09
CA GLY A 256 23.56 -13.55 7.19
C GLY A 256 23.45 -13.22 5.69
N ILE A 257 22.98 -12.03 5.32
CA ILE A 257 22.82 -11.65 3.90
C ILE A 257 24.19 -11.48 3.24
N VAL A 258 24.42 -12.26 2.18
CA VAL A 258 25.65 -12.19 1.39
C VAL A 258 25.70 -10.89 0.59
N LYS A 259 26.74 -10.08 0.83
CA LYS A 259 26.91 -8.74 0.23
C LYS A 259 27.79 -8.75 -1.03
N ASP A 260 27.38 -9.47 -2.06
CA ASP A 260 28.08 -9.47 -3.36
C ASP A 260 27.67 -8.26 -4.22
N ILE A 261 28.13 -7.07 -3.82
CA ILE A 261 27.77 -5.79 -4.47
C ILE A 261 28.05 -5.83 -5.98
N ASN A 262 29.14 -6.46 -6.40
CA ASN A 262 29.49 -6.55 -7.82
C ASN A 262 28.48 -7.38 -8.61
N LYS A 263 28.01 -8.49 -8.04
CA LYS A 263 26.95 -9.29 -8.65
C LYS A 263 25.63 -8.54 -8.68
N GLU A 264 25.26 -7.89 -7.58
CA GLU A 264 24.00 -7.13 -7.53
C GLU A 264 23.98 -5.99 -8.56
N ILE A 265 25.09 -5.25 -8.70
CA ILE A 265 25.21 -4.24 -9.78
C ILE A 265 25.01 -4.90 -11.15
N ARG A 266 25.67 -6.02 -11.45
CA ARG A 266 25.54 -6.68 -12.76
C ARG A 266 24.10 -7.09 -13.06
N ASP A 267 23.45 -7.74 -12.11
CA ASP A 267 22.09 -8.25 -12.27
C ASP A 267 21.09 -7.09 -12.43
N THR A 268 21.17 -6.09 -11.55
CA THR A 268 20.27 -4.94 -11.54
C THR A 268 20.48 -4.02 -12.73
N LEU A 269 21.74 -3.75 -13.12
CA LEU A 269 22.05 -3.02 -14.33
C LEU A 269 21.53 -3.75 -15.58
N GLY A 270 21.62 -5.09 -15.61
CA GLY A 270 21.07 -5.91 -16.69
C GLY A 270 19.56 -5.69 -16.90
N TYR A 271 18.81 -5.51 -15.81
CA TYR A 271 17.40 -5.14 -15.88
C TYR A 271 17.19 -3.69 -16.35
N ILE A 272 17.86 -2.72 -15.72
CA ILE A 272 17.67 -1.28 -16.01
C ILE A 272 18.03 -0.91 -17.45
N LYS A 273 19.07 -1.53 -18.04
CA LYS A 273 19.44 -1.32 -19.45
C LYS A 273 18.29 -1.58 -20.43
N ASN A 274 17.40 -2.52 -20.10
CA ASN A 274 16.28 -2.91 -20.95
C ASN A 274 14.95 -2.24 -20.55
N ASN A 275 14.96 -1.45 -19.47
CA ASN A 275 13.77 -0.85 -18.88
C ASN A 275 14.12 0.58 -18.45
N THR A 276 14.09 1.54 -19.38
CA THR A 276 14.40 2.96 -19.09
C THR A 276 13.12 3.77 -18.91
N ALA A 277 12.29 3.37 -17.95
CA ALA A 277 10.99 4.00 -17.72
C ALA A 277 11.08 5.42 -17.15
N GLU A 278 12.16 5.77 -16.44
CA GLU A 278 12.34 7.06 -15.75
C GLU A 278 13.62 7.79 -16.19
N PRO A 279 13.64 9.14 -16.13
CA PRO A 279 14.79 9.95 -16.55
C PRO A 279 16.08 9.65 -15.79
N TRP A 280 15.96 9.20 -14.54
CA TRP A 280 17.11 8.93 -13.70
C TRP A 280 17.96 7.74 -14.14
N ALA A 281 17.38 6.81 -14.89
CA ALA A 281 18.12 5.72 -15.50
C ALA A 281 19.27 6.24 -16.37
N ALA A 282 19.14 7.41 -17.00
CA ALA A 282 20.21 8.06 -17.76
C ALA A 282 21.45 8.32 -16.92
N VAL A 283 21.29 8.84 -15.69
CA VAL A 283 22.40 9.13 -14.78
C VAL A 283 23.14 7.85 -14.43
N THR A 284 22.39 6.81 -14.09
CA THR A 284 22.92 5.50 -13.73
C THR A 284 23.62 4.82 -14.90
N LEU A 285 23.03 4.84 -16.10
CA LEU A 285 23.61 4.26 -17.31
C LEU A 285 24.86 5.02 -17.77
N ASN A 286 24.89 6.35 -17.60
CA ASN A 286 26.04 7.18 -17.92
C ASN A 286 27.28 6.77 -17.11
N LYS A 287 27.13 6.33 -15.85
CA LYS A 287 28.25 5.78 -15.04
C LYS A 287 28.94 4.57 -15.69
N PHE A 288 28.25 3.87 -16.58
CA PHE A 288 28.78 2.75 -17.35
C PHE A 288 29.06 3.10 -18.82
N SER A 289 29.05 4.40 -19.18
CA SER A 289 29.16 4.88 -20.56
C SER A 289 28.08 4.31 -21.50
N ILE A 290 26.90 4.01 -20.96
CA ILE A 290 25.76 3.51 -21.71
C ILE A 290 24.82 4.68 -21.97
N LYS A 291 24.46 4.88 -23.24
CA LYS A 291 23.45 5.88 -23.60
C LYS A 291 22.05 5.35 -23.25
N PRO A 292 21.23 6.14 -22.54
CA PRO A 292 19.82 5.80 -22.35
C PRO A 292 19.04 5.92 -23.66
N ASP A 293 17.80 5.40 -23.65
CA ASP A 293 16.84 5.68 -24.72
C ASP A 293 16.55 7.19 -24.83
N GLY A 294 16.41 7.68 -26.05
CA GLY A 294 16.13 9.08 -26.37
C GLY A 294 14.69 9.51 -26.12
N ASP A 295 13.79 8.57 -25.80
CA ASP A 295 12.36 8.81 -25.60
C ASP A 295 12.05 9.94 -24.61
N TYR A 296 12.75 10.00 -23.47
CA TYR A 296 12.51 11.07 -22.49
C TYR A 296 12.93 12.44 -23.03
N VAL A 297 14.10 12.52 -23.70
CA VAL A 297 14.57 13.74 -24.37
C VAL A 297 13.58 14.18 -25.44
N LYS A 298 13.09 13.23 -26.25
CA LYS A 298 12.13 13.49 -27.32
C LYS A 298 10.78 14.00 -26.79
N LYS A 299 10.23 13.39 -25.75
CA LYS A 299 8.96 13.82 -25.13
C LYS A 299 9.05 15.24 -24.56
N ASN A 300 10.12 15.55 -23.84
CA ASN A 300 10.34 16.91 -23.32
C ASN A 300 10.56 17.92 -24.46
N ALA A 301 11.20 17.51 -25.56
CA ALA A 301 11.32 18.34 -26.75
C ALA A 301 9.96 18.65 -27.38
N GLU A 302 9.10 17.64 -27.54
CA GLU A 302 7.72 17.77 -28.03
C GLU A 302 6.89 18.73 -27.16
N GLU A 303 7.01 18.59 -25.84
CA GLU A 303 6.28 19.41 -24.88
C GLU A 303 6.80 20.86 -24.85
N ILE A 304 8.10 21.09 -24.78
CA ILE A 304 8.69 22.44 -24.85
C ILE A 304 8.39 23.11 -26.20
N PHE A 305 8.35 22.36 -27.30
CA PHE A 305 7.94 22.89 -28.60
C PHE A 305 6.48 23.39 -28.57
N LYS A 306 5.59 22.66 -27.89
CA LYS A 306 4.16 22.95 -27.86
C LYS A 306 3.79 24.05 -26.85
N TYR A 307 4.40 24.03 -25.67
CA TYR A 307 4.00 24.87 -24.53
C TYR A 307 5.06 25.90 -24.12
N GLY A 308 6.30 25.73 -24.57
CA GLY A 308 7.43 26.54 -24.13
C GLY A 308 8.00 26.08 -22.79
N VAL A 309 9.10 26.71 -22.38
CA VAL A 309 9.87 26.32 -21.19
C VAL A 309 9.43 27.03 -19.90
N LYS A 310 8.67 28.12 -20.00
CA LYS A 310 8.36 28.99 -18.85
C LYS A 310 7.48 28.33 -17.79
N ASP A 311 6.55 27.48 -18.22
CA ASP A 311 5.58 26.83 -17.33
C ASP A 311 6.09 25.50 -16.75
N TYR A 312 7.30 25.06 -17.16
CA TYR A 312 7.95 23.92 -16.51
C TYR A 312 8.22 24.21 -15.04
N SER A 313 7.94 23.23 -14.17
CA SER A 313 8.28 23.31 -12.75
C SER A 313 9.80 23.34 -12.53
N ASN A 314 10.25 23.83 -11.37
CA ASN A 314 11.69 23.86 -11.06
C ASN A 314 12.27 22.44 -11.06
N THR A 315 11.62 21.52 -10.34
CA THR A 315 11.99 20.10 -10.31
C THR A 315 12.05 19.47 -11.71
N ASP A 316 11.14 19.81 -12.63
CA ASP A 316 11.17 19.23 -13.99
C ASP A 316 12.31 19.79 -14.83
N LEU A 317 12.63 21.08 -14.70
CA LEU A 317 13.83 21.65 -15.30
C LEU A 317 15.12 21.02 -14.75
N GLU A 318 15.21 20.84 -13.44
CA GLU A 318 16.37 20.19 -12.79
C GLU A 318 16.57 18.76 -13.30
N LYS A 319 15.49 17.96 -13.32
CA LYS A 319 15.49 16.61 -13.89
C LYS A 319 15.93 16.62 -15.35
N LEU A 320 15.38 17.53 -16.16
CA LEU A 320 15.70 17.62 -17.59
C LEU A 320 17.16 18.04 -17.82
N ILE A 321 17.68 19.01 -17.06
CA ILE A 321 19.09 19.44 -17.12
C ILE A 321 20.03 18.28 -16.80
N ILE A 322 19.75 17.56 -15.71
CA ILE A 322 20.54 16.39 -15.30
C ILE A 322 20.47 15.28 -16.35
N HIS A 323 19.27 14.98 -16.85
CA HIS A 323 19.04 13.94 -17.85
C HIS A 323 19.72 14.27 -19.18
N LEU A 324 19.59 15.49 -19.70
CA LEU A 324 20.25 15.92 -20.94
C LEU A 324 21.77 15.78 -20.82
N THR A 325 22.32 16.25 -19.70
CA THR A 325 23.76 16.10 -19.40
C THR A 325 24.18 14.63 -19.42
N ALA A 326 23.44 13.75 -18.75
CA ALA A 326 23.73 12.31 -18.71
C ALA A 326 23.60 11.64 -20.10
N SER A 327 22.67 12.13 -20.92
CA SER A 327 22.42 11.67 -22.29
C SER A 327 23.40 12.27 -23.32
N GLY A 328 24.27 13.19 -22.91
CA GLY A 328 25.28 13.82 -23.78
C GLY A 328 24.76 15.00 -24.60
N TYR A 329 23.67 15.63 -24.18
CA TYR A 329 23.10 16.84 -24.77
C TYR A 329 23.30 18.05 -23.87
N SER A 330 23.53 19.22 -24.48
CA SER A 330 23.74 20.46 -23.74
C SER A 330 22.40 21.05 -23.24
N PRO A 331 22.24 21.27 -21.92
CA PRO A 331 21.09 21.98 -21.38
C PRO A 331 21.13 23.49 -21.67
N TYR A 332 22.25 24.02 -22.16
CA TYR A 332 22.39 25.42 -22.59
C TYR A 332 21.79 25.69 -23.97
N ASN A 333 21.54 24.63 -24.75
CA ASN A 333 20.90 24.75 -26.05
C ASN A 333 20.08 23.49 -26.37
N PHE A 334 18.94 23.40 -25.71
CA PHE A 334 17.90 22.42 -25.99
C PHE A 334 16.88 23.06 -26.92
N MET A 335 16.96 22.77 -28.22
CA MET A 335 16.08 23.34 -29.25
C MET A 335 16.06 24.87 -29.30
N GLY A 336 17.19 25.51 -28.99
CA GLY A 336 17.31 26.96 -28.90
C GLY A 336 16.97 27.54 -27.52
N TYR A 337 16.53 26.75 -26.55
CA TYR A 337 16.35 27.17 -25.17
C TYR A 337 17.60 26.92 -24.32
N ASN A 338 17.95 27.89 -23.47
CA ASN A 338 18.92 27.72 -22.40
C ASN A 338 18.19 27.41 -21.10
N LEU A 339 18.09 26.11 -20.77
CA LEU A 339 17.34 25.63 -19.60
C LEU A 339 18.02 26.00 -18.29
N VAL A 340 19.36 26.06 -18.28
CA VAL A 340 20.16 26.49 -17.12
C VAL A 340 19.83 27.93 -16.76
N SER A 341 19.86 28.83 -17.75
CA SER A 341 19.48 30.23 -17.57
C SER A 341 18.01 30.39 -17.18
N GLU A 342 17.12 29.57 -17.73
CA GLU A 342 15.69 29.60 -17.38
C GLU A 342 15.46 29.25 -15.90
N LEU A 343 16.13 28.20 -15.39
CA LEU A 343 15.98 27.77 -13.99
C LEU A 343 16.66 28.75 -13.02
N PHE A 344 17.96 29.03 -13.19
CA PHE A 344 18.76 29.74 -12.19
C PHE A 344 18.59 31.27 -12.19
N ASN A 345 17.69 31.81 -13.03
CA ASN A 345 17.25 33.21 -12.95
C ASN A 345 15.86 33.40 -12.31
N ARG A 346 15.22 32.31 -11.84
CA ARG A 346 13.90 32.36 -11.19
C ARG A 346 13.93 33.05 -9.83
N ASP A 347 12.76 33.10 -9.20
CA ASP A 347 12.62 33.54 -7.82
C ASP A 347 12.88 32.38 -6.87
N ILE A 348 14.05 32.40 -6.21
CA ILE A 348 14.49 31.36 -5.27
C ILE A 348 13.52 31.18 -4.09
N ASN A 349 12.74 32.21 -3.74
CA ASN A 349 11.78 32.12 -2.63
C ASN A 349 10.60 31.18 -2.93
N LYS A 350 10.42 30.79 -4.20
CA LYS A 350 9.41 29.82 -4.63
C LYS A 350 9.93 28.38 -4.65
N PHE A 351 11.20 28.15 -4.30
CA PHE A 351 11.78 26.82 -4.31
C PHE A 351 11.35 26.06 -3.05
N TYR A 352 10.74 24.89 -3.27
CA TYR A 352 10.50 23.93 -2.20
C TYR A 352 11.80 23.19 -1.88
N ILE A 353 11.80 22.44 -0.77
CA ILE A 353 13.00 21.73 -0.33
C ILE A 353 13.60 20.81 -1.41
N ASN A 354 12.74 20.17 -2.19
CA ASN A 354 13.16 19.31 -3.29
C ASN A 354 13.86 20.09 -4.41
N ASP A 355 13.32 21.26 -4.78
CA ASP A 355 13.93 22.15 -5.79
C ASP A 355 15.29 22.66 -5.29
N ILE A 356 15.43 22.94 -3.99
CA ILE A 356 16.71 23.38 -3.42
C ILE A 356 17.77 22.27 -3.54
N ILE A 357 17.41 21.04 -3.17
CA ILE A 357 18.28 19.87 -3.23
C ILE A 357 18.68 19.55 -4.67
N PHE A 358 17.71 19.49 -5.58
CA PHE A 358 17.97 19.14 -6.98
C PHE A 358 18.57 20.29 -7.79
N GLY A 359 18.38 21.54 -7.38
CA GLY A 359 19.14 22.68 -7.87
C GLY A 359 20.64 22.57 -7.56
N LEU A 360 21.00 22.21 -6.32
CA LEU A 360 22.41 21.94 -5.95
C LEU A 360 22.97 20.73 -6.71
N ILE A 361 22.18 19.67 -6.87
CA ILE A 361 22.58 18.51 -7.66
C ILE A 361 22.76 18.88 -9.15
N SER A 362 21.91 19.73 -9.71
CA SER A 362 22.03 20.20 -11.10
C SER A 362 23.32 20.98 -11.31
N TYR A 363 23.62 21.92 -10.40
CA TYR A 363 24.91 22.64 -10.39
C TYR A 363 26.10 21.66 -10.42
N LYS A 364 26.06 20.66 -9.55
CA LYS A 364 27.13 19.68 -9.37
C LYS A 364 27.26 18.71 -10.55
N TYR A 365 26.15 18.17 -11.04
CA TYR A 365 26.16 17.13 -12.07
C TYR A 365 26.42 17.70 -13.45
N ALA A 366 25.87 18.88 -13.77
CA ALA A 366 26.06 19.55 -15.05
C ALA A 366 27.26 20.53 -15.08
N ASN A 367 27.98 20.65 -13.95
CA ASN A 367 29.14 21.54 -13.79
C ASN A 367 28.85 23.00 -14.20
N ILE A 368 27.73 23.53 -13.71
CA ILE A 368 27.21 24.85 -14.08
C ILE A 368 28.05 25.95 -13.41
N PRO A 369 28.48 27.01 -14.14
CA PRO A 369 29.25 28.11 -13.57
C PRO A 369 28.38 29.00 -12.66
N GLU A 370 29.00 29.60 -11.64
CA GLU A 370 28.33 30.55 -10.73
C GLU A 370 28.22 31.96 -11.32
N GLU A 371 27.37 32.13 -12.32
CA GLU A 371 27.10 33.42 -12.99
C GLU A 371 25.62 33.83 -13.00
N TYR A 372 24.74 32.99 -12.44
CA TYR A 372 23.30 33.17 -12.42
C TYR A 372 22.80 33.81 -11.12
N LYS A 373 21.55 34.30 -11.13
CA LYS A 373 20.93 34.96 -9.97
C LYS A 373 20.83 34.06 -8.73
N ILE A 374 20.53 32.78 -8.92
CA ILE A 374 20.43 31.77 -7.86
C ILE A 374 21.79 31.10 -7.72
N THR A 375 22.53 31.39 -6.65
CA THR A 375 23.86 30.84 -6.37
C THR A 375 23.81 29.55 -5.53
N LYS A 376 24.87 28.74 -5.55
CA LYS A 376 24.95 27.56 -4.68
C LYS A 376 24.89 27.93 -3.20
N ARG A 377 25.54 29.04 -2.81
CA ARG A 377 25.50 29.51 -1.42
C ARG A 377 24.08 29.81 -0.94
N GLN A 378 23.26 30.49 -1.75
CA GLN A 378 21.87 30.78 -1.39
C GLN A 378 21.04 29.49 -1.23
N LEU A 379 21.24 28.51 -2.10
CA LEU A 379 20.57 27.21 -1.98
C LEU A 379 21.03 26.46 -0.72
N VAL A 380 22.33 26.48 -0.39
CA VAL A 380 22.86 25.92 0.86
C VAL A 380 22.22 26.59 2.07
N ASP A 381 22.18 27.92 2.11
CA ASP A 381 21.61 28.66 3.24
C ASP A 381 20.11 28.36 3.42
N LEU A 382 19.34 28.28 2.33
CA LEU A 382 17.92 27.90 2.38
C LEU A 382 17.73 26.44 2.81
N LEU A 383 18.61 25.52 2.42
CA LEU A 383 18.52 24.13 2.84
C LEU A 383 18.82 23.99 4.34
N LEU A 384 19.81 24.73 4.85
CA LEU A 384 20.10 24.77 6.29
C LEU A 384 18.95 25.36 7.10
N ASP A 385 18.33 26.45 6.63
CA ASP A 385 17.16 27.08 7.26
C ASP A 385 15.96 26.13 7.35
N LYS A 386 15.81 25.24 6.37
CA LYS A 386 14.75 24.21 6.34
C LYS A 386 15.08 22.94 7.13
N GLN A 387 16.21 22.89 7.85
CA GLN A 387 16.53 21.73 8.69
C GLN A 387 15.51 21.61 9.84
N LEU A 388 14.88 20.44 9.93
CA LEU A 388 14.05 20.07 11.07
C LEU A 388 14.94 19.76 12.27
N LYS A 389 14.50 20.21 13.45
CA LYS A 389 15.13 19.90 14.74
C LYS A 389 14.06 19.66 15.80
N TYR A 390 14.07 18.51 16.46
CA TYR A 390 13.16 18.18 17.56
C TYR A 390 13.80 17.21 18.57
N GLU A 391 13.19 17.08 19.74
CA GLU A 391 13.60 16.14 20.77
C GLU A 391 12.48 15.14 21.05
N LEU A 392 12.83 13.86 21.22
CA LEU A 392 11.92 12.81 21.66
C LEU A 392 12.61 11.98 22.73
N ASN A 393 11.99 11.87 23.92
CA ASN A 393 12.53 11.12 25.06
C ASN A 393 13.98 11.50 25.44
N GLY A 394 14.31 12.80 25.41
CA GLY A 394 15.67 13.28 25.69
C GLY A 394 16.68 13.07 24.56
N VAL A 395 16.23 12.60 23.39
CA VAL A 395 17.07 12.36 22.22
C VAL A 395 16.80 13.43 21.16
N GLU A 396 17.83 14.19 20.81
CA GLU A 396 17.77 15.18 19.73
C GLU A 396 17.80 14.50 18.35
N TYR A 397 16.96 14.99 17.45
CA TYR A 397 16.81 14.60 16.06
C TYR A 397 16.95 15.83 15.16
N ARG A 398 17.77 15.73 14.12
CA ARG A 398 18.02 16.74 13.10
C ARG A 398 17.96 16.11 11.70
N GLY A 399 17.41 16.81 10.71
CA GLY A 399 17.35 16.29 9.35
C GLY A 399 16.37 17.07 8.49
N TRP A 400 15.87 16.45 7.42
CA TRP A 400 14.99 17.10 6.47
C TRP A 400 13.80 16.21 6.11
N ALA A 401 12.74 16.84 5.63
CA ALA A 401 11.58 16.15 5.10
C ALA A 401 10.94 16.96 3.99
N LEU A 402 10.25 16.28 3.09
CA LEU A 402 9.55 16.92 1.99
C LEU A 402 8.37 17.76 2.51
N TYR A 403 7.66 17.19 3.48
CA TYR A 403 6.53 17.78 4.19
C TYR A 403 6.55 17.33 5.66
N GLY A 404 5.85 18.05 6.53
CA GLY A 404 5.71 17.70 7.95
C GLY A 404 6.87 18.13 8.84
N ASN A 405 6.87 17.66 10.08
CA ASN A 405 7.81 18.05 11.14
C ASN A 405 8.60 16.86 11.72
N ARG A 406 8.66 15.76 10.97
CA ARG A 406 9.42 14.55 11.28
C ARG A 406 10.45 14.31 10.20
N ILE A 407 11.61 13.80 10.59
CA ILE A 407 12.70 13.49 9.65
C ILE A 407 12.24 12.39 8.71
N ASN A 408 12.36 12.62 7.40
CA ASN A 408 12.22 11.58 6.41
C ASN A 408 13.62 11.13 5.96
N PRO A 409 13.96 9.84 6.06
CA PRO A 409 15.29 9.34 5.72
C PRO A 409 15.69 9.54 4.25
N ASP A 410 14.74 9.45 3.30
CA ASP A 410 14.99 9.67 1.87
C ASP A 410 15.49 11.10 1.62
N ILE A 411 14.70 12.08 2.09
CA ILE A 411 14.99 13.50 1.92
C ILE A 411 16.25 13.90 2.69
N THR A 412 16.46 13.32 3.87
CA THR A 412 17.68 13.57 4.64
C THR A 412 18.92 13.03 3.94
N GLY A 413 18.85 11.81 3.40
CA GLY A 413 19.96 11.20 2.67
C GLY A 413 20.36 12.01 1.43
N ILE A 414 19.38 12.43 0.61
CA ILE A 414 19.66 13.23 -0.58
C ILE A 414 20.08 14.67 -0.24
N ALA A 415 19.59 15.27 0.84
CA ALA A 415 20.05 16.58 1.33
C ALA A 415 21.52 16.54 1.77
N ILE A 416 21.93 15.48 2.47
CA ILE A 416 23.34 15.24 2.82
C ILE A 416 24.20 15.15 1.55
N ASN A 417 23.74 14.40 0.53
CA ASN A 417 24.45 14.31 -0.73
C ASN A 417 24.54 15.68 -1.43
N ALA A 418 23.47 16.46 -1.50
CA ALA A 418 23.49 17.80 -2.09
C ALA A 418 24.51 18.72 -1.40
N LEU A 419 24.64 18.63 -0.07
CA LEU A 419 25.57 19.42 0.75
C LEU A 419 27.02 18.88 0.76
N SER A 420 27.29 17.72 0.16
CA SER A 420 28.56 16.99 0.30
C SER A 420 29.80 17.79 -0.09
N GLU A 421 29.71 18.66 -1.10
CA GLU A 421 30.84 19.48 -1.57
C GLU A 421 31.21 20.58 -0.58
N PHE A 422 30.28 20.97 0.29
CA PHE A 422 30.44 21.99 1.31
C PHE A 422 30.78 21.44 2.69
N TYR A 423 30.65 20.12 2.88
CA TYR A 423 30.75 19.45 4.18
C TYR A 423 32.07 19.73 4.91
N ASP A 424 33.20 19.71 4.20
CA ASP A 424 34.52 19.98 4.78
C ASP A 424 34.93 21.47 4.69
N LEU A 425 34.09 22.32 4.08
CA LEU A 425 34.40 23.72 3.76
C LEU A 425 33.63 24.72 4.63
N ILE A 426 32.40 24.40 5.03
CA ILE A 426 31.49 25.30 5.74
C ILE A 426 31.14 24.67 7.10
N PRO A 427 31.58 25.23 8.23
CA PRO A 427 31.34 24.65 9.56
C PRO A 427 29.86 24.43 9.90
N GLU A 428 28.97 25.33 9.48
CA GLU A 428 27.52 25.22 9.70
C GLU A 428 26.91 24.06 8.92
N VAL A 429 27.40 23.81 7.70
CA VAL A 429 27.01 22.62 6.91
C VAL A 429 27.48 21.36 7.61
N LYS A 430 28.73 21.35 8.10
CA LYS A 430 29.28 20.20 8.83
C LYS A 430 28.45 19.83 10.05
N ASP A 431 28.15 20.80 10.92
CA ASP A 431 27.34 20.58 12.13
C ASP A 431 25.93 20.06 11.78
N SER A 432 25.30 20.69 10.78
CA SER A 432 23.98 20.30 10.29
C SER A 432 23.94 18.88 9.76
N VAL A 433 24.92 18.50 8.93
CA VAL A 433 25.05 17.16 8.35
C VAL A 433 25.42 16.13 9.41
N ASP A 434 26.34 16.42 10.32
CA ASP A 434 26.73 15.50 11.39
C ASP A 434 25.53 15.17 12.30
N GLY A 435 24.71 16.17 12.66
CA GLY A 435 23.46 15.97 13.37
C GLY A 435 22.45 15.10 12.61
N ALA A 436 22.36 15.27 11.30
CA ALA A 436 21.49 14.45 10.45
C ALA A 436 21.95 12.99 10.35
N VAL A 437 23.25 12.75 10.21
CA VAL A 437 23.84 11.40 10.22
C VAL A 437 23.53 10.67 11.53
N GLN A 438 23.70 11.34 12.67
CA GLN A 438 23.36 10.76 13.98
C GLN A 438 21.86 10.42 14.07
N SER A 439 21.01 11.25 13.49
CA SER A 439 19.57 11.02 13.48
C SER A 439 19.19 9.81 12.61
N LEU A 440 19.80 9.64 11.44
CA LEU A 440 19.63 8.44 10.62
C LEU A 440 20.05 7.17 11.38
N SER A 441 21.20 7.20 12.09
CA SER A 441 21.64 6.06 12.90
C SER A 441 20.65 5.71 14.03
N LYS A 442 20.01 6.72 14.65
CA LYS A 442 19.00 6.53 15.70
C LYS A 442 17.66 6.02 15.15
N LEU A 443 17.30 6.40 13.93
CA LEU A 443 16.12 5.91 13.21
C LEU A 443 16.30 4.50 12.65
N GLN A 444 17.54 3.99 12.63
CA GLN A 444 17.82 2.65 12.16
C GLN A 444 17.44 1.61 13.21
N ASP A 445 16.58 0.67 12.83
CA ASP A 445 16.15 -0.44 13.69
C ASP A 445 17.21 -1.55 13.81
N LYS A 446 16.93 -2.55 14.64
CA LYS A 446 17.88 -3.64 14.96
C LYS A 446 18.27 -4.46 13.74
N GLU A 447 17.40 -4.59 12.74
CA GLU A 447 17.66 -5.31 11.48
C GLU A 447 18.40 -4.45 10.43
N GLY A 448 18.59 -3.17 10.73
CA GLY A 448 19.30 -2.22 9.90
C GLY A 448 18.40 -1.39 8.97
N TYR A 449 17.08 -1.46 9.07
CA TYR A 449 16.16 -0.66 8.27
C TYR A 449 16.04 0.76 8.82
N LEU A 450 15.87 1.73 7.92
CA LEU A 450 15.39 3.06 8.27
C LEU A 450 13.87 3.06 8.12
N HIS A 451 13.17 3.48 9.18
CA HIS A 451 11.72 3.59 9.16
C HIS A 451 11.29 5.05 9.19
N ASP A 452 10.24 5.39 8.44
CA ASP A 452 9.48 6.61 8.64
C ASP A 452 8.04 6.26 9.11
N GLU A 453 7.13 7.23 9.07
CA GLU A 453 5.74 7.03 9.53
C GLU A 453 4.94 6.05 8.63
N TYR A 454 5.45 5.72 7.44
CA TYR A 454 4.76 4.90 6.45
C TYR A 454 5.33 3.48 6.34
N GLY A 455 6.55 3.23 6.80
CA GLY A 455 7.09 1.88 6.90
C GLY A 455 8.60 1.78 6.65
N ARG A 456 9.01 0.60 6.15
CA ARG A 456 10.39 0.25 5.81
C ARG A 456 10.51 0.13 4.30
N PHE A 457 11.30 0.99 3.69
CA PHE A 457 11.43 1.05 2.23
C PHE A 457 12.88 0.96 1.78
N SER A 458 13.09 0.32 0.63
CA SER A 458 14.42 0.19 0.02
C SER A 458 15.02 1.52 -0.41
N GLU A 459 14.15 2.45 -0.81
CA GLU A 459 14.43 3.80 -1.31
C GLU A 459 15.05 4.66 -0.21
N SER A 460 14.47 4.63 1.00
CA SER A 460 14.97 5.33 2.18
C SER A 460 16.40 4.93 2.52
N ILE A 461 16.69 3.64 2.46
CA ILE A 461 18.04 3.10 2.70
C ILE A 461 18.98 3.48 1.56
N SER A 462 18.51 3.44 0.31
CA SER A 462 19.29 3.80 -0.87
C SER A 462 19.74 5.26 -0.80
N PHE A 463 18.85 6.20 -0.50
CA PHE A 463 19.20 7.61 -0.36
C PHE A 463 20.09 7.89 0.85
N ALA A 464 19.88 7.20 1.99
CA ALA A 464 20.78 7.30 3.12
C ALA A 464 22.20 6.85 2.74
N ILE A 465 22.36 5.73 2.03
CA ILE A 465 23.66 5.26 1.52
C ILE A 465 24.29 6.30 0.59
N LEU A 466 23.53 6.88 -0.35
CA LEU A 466 24.02 7.93 -1.24
C LEU A 466 24.51 9.18 -0.49
N GLY A 467 23.81 9.57 0.58
CA GLY A 467 24.22 10.66 1.47
C GLY A 467 25.52 10.32 2.21
N LEU A 468 25.54 9.20 2.94
CA LEU A 468 26.68 8.80 3.78
C LEU A 468 27.96 8.62 2.98
N THR A 469 27.89 7.90 1.85
CA THR A 469 29.05 7.66 1.00
C THR A 469 29.62 8.95 0.41
N SER A 470 28.77 9.95 0.13
CA SER A 470 29.19 11.25 -0.42
C SER A 470 30.03 12.09 0.52
N ILE A 471 29.93 11.86 1.83
CA ILE A 471 30.71 12.54 2.88
C ILE A 471 31.77 11.64 3.52
N GLY A 472 31.90 10.38 3.05
CA GLY A 472 32.94 9.46 3.50
C GLY A 472 32.56 8.61 4.72
N ILE A 473 31.27 8.48 5.03
CA ILE A 473 30.79 7.65 6.13
C ILE A 473 30.40 6.27 5.60
N ASN A 474 30.95 5.23 6.22
CA ASN A 474 30.69 3.84 5.85
C ASN A 474 29.27 3.41 6.29
N PRO A 475 28.37 3.02 5.37
CA PRO A 475 27.04 2.51 5.70
C PRO A 475 27.05 1.15 6.43
N GLU A 476 28.20 0.46 6.44
CA GLU A 476 28.46 -0.77 7.21
C GLU A 476 29.34 -0.49 8.46
N GLY A 477 29.62 0.77 8.77
CA GLY A 477 30.47 1.17 9.88
C GLY A 477 29.73 1.13 11.22
N ILE A 478 30.48 1.32 12.33
CA ILE A 478 29.96 1.20 13.71
C ILE A 478 28.70 2.03 13.99
N LEU A 479 28.53 3.18 13.33
CA LEU A 479 27.32 4.01 13.46
C LEU A 479 26.07 3.34 12.89
N PHE A 480 26.22 2.47 11.89
CA PHE A 480 25.13 1.88 11.12
C PHE A 480 25.09 0.35 11.18
N THR A 481 25.96 -0.27 11.99
CA THR A 481 25.88 -1.69 12.36
C THR A 481 25.02 -1.85 13.60
N LYS A 482 23.96 -2.64 13.49
CA LYS A 482 23.01 -2.98 14.56
C LYS A 482 23.09 -4.48 14.85
N GLU A 483 22.34 -4.91 15.86
CA GLU A 483 22.36 -6.29 16.36
C GLU A 483 22.11 -7.34 15.27
N ARG A 484 21.20 -7.04 14.34
CA ARG A 484 20.66 -7.97 13.34
C ARG A 484 20.79 -7.47 11.91
N GLY A 485 21.74 -6.55 11.68
CA GLY A 485 22.07 -6.07 10.34
C GLY A 485 22.66 -4.67 10.32
N ASP A 486 22.96 -4.21 9.12
CA ASP A 486 23.32 -2.85 8.77
C ASP A 486 22.53 -2.36 7.55
N LEU A 487 22.72 -1.10 7.15
CA LEU A 487 22.03 -0.50 6.01
C LEU A 487 22.22 -1.32 4.73
N VAL A 488 23.40 -1.90 4.50
CA VAL A 488 23.68 -2.65 3.27
C VAL A 488 22.97 -3.99 3.28
N SER A 489 23.05 -4.74 4.37
CA SER A 489 22.28 -5.99 4.48
C SER A 489 20.77 -5.74 4.42
N ALA A 490 20.30 -4.64 5.02
CA ALA A 490 18.90 -4.26 4.99
C ALA A 490 18.44 -3.93 3.56
N LEU A 491 19.20 -3.12 2.79
CA LEU A 491 18.91 -2.87 1.37
C LEU A 491 18.85 -4.18 0.57
N LEU A 492 19.84 -5.06 0.73
CA LEU A 492 19.89 -6.33 0.01
C LEU A 492 18.76 -7.29 0.38
N SER A 493 18.13 -7.15 1.55
CA SER A 493 16.95 -7.92 1.94
C SER A 493 15.70 -7.58 1.09
N PHE A 494 15.68 -6.43 0.42
CA PHE A 494 14.61 -6.04 -0.52
C PHE A 494 14.81 -6.64 -1.92
N LYS A 495 15.87 -7.41 -2.14
CA LYS A 495 16.11 -8.06 -3.42
C LYS A 495 14.89 -8.91 -3.84
N GLY A 496 14.43 -8.65 -5.05
CA GLY A 496 13.38 -9.38 -5.73
C GLY A 496 13.94 -10.41 -6.70
N THR A 497 13.19 -10.66 -7.78
CA THR A 497 13.59 -11.60 -8.84
C THR A 497 14.21 -10.88 -10.03
N ASN A 498 15.07 -11.57 -10.79
CA ASN A 498 15.67 -11.07 -12.03
C ASN A 498 16.42 -9.72 -11.88
N GLY A 499 17.16 -9.54 -10.77
CA GLY A 499 17.96 -8.33 -10.53
C GLY A 499 17.15 -7.12 -10.04
N GLN A 500 15.84 -7.26 -9.83
CA GLN A 500 14.98 -6.18 -9.34
C GLN A 500 15.00 -6.10 -7.81
N PHE A 501 14.56 -4.95 -7.29
CA PHE A 501 14.29 -4.70 -5.88
C PHE A 501 12.81 -4.39 -5.66
N LYS A 502 12.36 -4.63 -4.43
CA LYS A 502 11.00 -4.37 -3.97
C LYS A 502 10.95 -3.07 -3.19
N HIS A 503 9.83 -2.35 -3.29
CA HIS A 503 9.59 -1.14 -2.49
C HIS A 503 9.48 -1.46 -0.99
N SER A 504 8.63 -2.43 -0.66
CA SER A 504 8.45 -2.98 0.69
C SER A 504 8.87 -4.45 0.73
N LEU A 505 9.16 -4.97 1.92
CA LEU A 505 9.66 -6.34 2.11
C LEU A 505 8.71 -7.42 1.55
N ASP A 506 7.41 -7.20 1.75
CA ASP A 506 6.33 -8.10 1.32
C ASP A 506 5.73 -7.70 -0.05
N GLY A 507 6.28 -6.66 -0.67
CA GLY A 507 5.85 -6.18 -1.99
C GLY A 507 6.37 -7.02 -3.15
N GLY A 508 5.87 -6.72 -4.35
CA GLY A 508 6.44 -7.23 -5.61
C GLY A 508 7.65 -6.42 -6.07
N ASN A 509 8.30 -6.88 -7.15
CA ASN A 509 9.35 -6.11 -7.81
C ASN A 509 8.83 -4.72 -8.21
N ASN A 510 9.65 -3.69 -8.00
CA ASN A 510 9.29 -2.30 -8.26
C ASN A 510 10.43 -1.60 -9.03
N TYR A 511 10.06 -0.90 -10.09
CA TYR A 511 11.03 -0.23 -10.97
C TYR A 511 11.83 0.87 -10.25
N ILE A 512 11.15 1.75 -9.51
CA ILE A 512 11.75 2.89 -8.80
C ILE A 512 12.70 2.39 -7.71
N ALA A 513 12.26 1.43 -6.91
CA ALA A 513 13.09 0.75 -5.92
C ALA A 513 14.35 0.15 -6.55
N THR A 514 14.19 -0.52 -7.70
CA THR A 514 15.29 -1.14 -8.44
C THR A 514 16.31 -0.11 -8.93
N GLU A 515 15.84 0.99 -9.52
CA GLU A 515 16.73 2.01 -10.06
C GLU A 515 17.48 2.75 -8.95
N GLN A 516 16.81 3.08 -7.83
CA GLN A 516 17.45 3.73 -6.69
C GLN A 516 18.42 2.81 -5.94
N ALA A 517 18.07 1.53 -5.77
CA ALA A 517 18.97 0.51 -5.23
C ALA A 517 20.24 0.40 -6.09
N LEU A 518 20.13 0.46 -7.43
CA LEU A 518 21.29 0.45 -8.31
C LEU A 518 22.23 1.65 -8.06
N ARG A 519 21.68 2.86 -7.86
CA ARG A 519 22.50 4.03 -7.50
C ARG A 519 23.27 3.80 -6.20
N ALA A 520 22.60 3.28 -5.17
CA ALA A 520 23.21 2.99 -3.89
C ALA A 520 24.28 1.89 -3.99
N LEU A 521 24.04 0.83 -4.77
CA LEU A 521 25.01 -0.25 -5.00
C LEU A 521 26.27 0.27 -5.69
N ILE A 522 26.12 1.12 -6.72
CA ILE A 522 27.26 1.78 -7.38
C ILE A 522 28.02 2.64 -6.38
N ALA A 523 27.31 3.42 -5.56
CA ALA A 523 27.96 4.25 -4.55
C ALA A 523 28.72 3.42 -3.51
N LEU A 524 28.21 2.27 -3.08
CA LEU A 524 28.91 1.34 -2.19
C LEU A 524 30.17 0.74 -2.84
N GLN A 525 30.10 0.35 -4.11
CA GLN A 525 31.24 -0.17 -4.86
C GLN A 525 32.35 0.88 -4.92
N GLU A 526 32.03 2.09 -5.35
CA GLU A 526 33.00 3.17 -5.48
C GLU A 526 33.52 3.63 -4.12
N PHE A 527 32.66 3.72 -3.10
CA PHE A 527 33.08 4.01 -1.73
C PHE A 527 34.10 2.99 -1.20
N LYS A 528 33.95 1.69 -1.50
CA LYS A 528 34.95 0.67 -1.12
C LYS A 528 36.30 0.90 -1.80
N ASN A 529 36.31 1.52 -2.97
CA ASN A 529 37.54 1.83 -3.71
C ASN A 529 38.20 3.14 -3.23
N THR A 530 37.41 4.15 -2.85
CA THR A 530 37.91 5.53 -2.64
C THR A 530 37.76 6.06 -1.22
N GLY A 531 36.94 5.43 -0.38
CA GLY A 531 36.60 5.90 0.97
C GLY A 531 35.61 7.09 1.02
N LYS A 532 35.25 7.67 -0.13
CA LYS A 532 34.24 8.74 -0.29
C LYS A 532 33.80 8.78 -1.73
N TYR A 533 32.50 8.72 -1.98
CA TYR A 533 31.97 8.75 -3.34
C TYR A 533 30.63 9.49 -3.40
N ASP A 534 30.59 10.53 -4.21
CA ASP A 534 29.36 11.26 -4.52
C ASP A 534 28.82 10.82 -5.88
N PHE A 535 27.70 10.08 -5.86
CA PHE A 535 27.06 9.57 -7.06
C PHE A 535 26.67 10.68 -8.05
N TYR A 536 26.28 11.86 -7.56
CA TYR A 536 25.84 12.98 -8.40
C TYR A 536 26.97 13.93 -8.79
N LYS A 537 28.21 13.65 -8.39
CA LYS A 537 29.36 14.37 -8.93
C LYS A 537 29.69 13.87 -10.34
N SER A 538 29.92 14.81 -11.24
CA SER A 538 30.36 14.55 -12.61
C SER A 538 31.47 15.55 -12.99
N SER A 539 32.27 15.20 -13.99
CA SER A 539 33.23 16.11 -14.63
C SER A 539 32.76 16.55 -16.03
N ILE A 540 31.47 16.36 -16.33
CA ILE A 540 30.91 16.66 -17.65
C ILE A 540 30.78 18.18 -17.77
N ASN A 541 31.49 18.77 -18.73
CA ASN A 541 31.24 20.15 -19.13
C ASN A 541 29.99 20.20 -20.01
N SER A 542 28.83 20.49 -19.42
CA SER A 542 27.55 20.40 -20.13
C SER A 542 27.35 21.51 -21.18
N GLU A 543 28.12 22.59 -21.13
CA GLU A 543 28.12 23.66 -22.15
C GLU A 543 28.71 23.18 -23.48
N GLU A 544 29.71 22.30 -23.43
CA GLU A 544 30.41 21.78 -24.62
C GLU A 544 29.69 20.59 -25.29
N LEU A 545 28.61 20.09 -24.68
CA LEU A 545 27.85 18.95 -25.22
C LEU A 545 27.11 19.29 -26.52
N SER A 546 26.70 18.24 -27.23
CA SER A 546 25.95 18.40 -28.48
C SER A 546 24.62 19.10 -28.23
N LYS A 547 24.24 20.02 -29.12
CA LYS A 547 22.90 20.62 -29.11
C LYS A 547 21.87 19.58 -29.51
N TYR A 548 20.70 19.61 -28.88
CA TYR A 548 19.58 18.79 -29.32
C TYR A 548 18.70 19.60 -30.29
N ASN A 549 18.59 19.12 -31.53
CA ASN A 549 17.70 19.71 -32.53
C ASN A 549 16.45 18.84 -32.63
N TYR A 550 15.29 19.45 -32.43
CA TYR A 550 14.01 18.79 -32.62
C TYR A 550 13.43 19.23 -33.97
N VAL A 551 13.08 18.24 -34.80
CA VAL A 551 12.33 18.47 -36.04
C VAL A 551 10.96 17.84 -35.83
N PRO A 552 9.87 18.63 -35.75
CA PRO A 552 8.53 18.08 -35.64
C PRO A 552 8.25 17.15 -36.81
N SER A 553 7.72 15.95 -36.53
CA SER A 553 7.17 15.11 -37.60
C SER A 553 5.97 15.83 -38.20
N VAL A 554 6.06 16.18 -39.49
CA VAL A 554 4.93 16.72 -40.24
C VAL A 554 3.99 15.55 -40.52
N ASP A 555 3.03 15.30 -39.63
CA ASP A 555 1.87 14.51 -40.00
C ASP A 555 1.02 15.37 -40.94
N SER A 556 1.08 15.03 -42.24
CA SER A 556 0.20 15.57 -43.26
C SER A 556 -1.21 15.01 -43.04
N ASN A 557 -1.92 15.54 -42.04
CA ASN A 557 -3.38 15.59 -41.93
C ASN A 557 -3.76 16.15 -40.56
N GLN A 558 -3.71 17.48 -40.42
CA GLN A 558 -4.73 18.27 -39.71
C GLN A 558 -4.46 19.76 -39.93
N ASP A 559 -5.50 20.45 -40.40
CA ASP A 559 -5.48 21.88 -40.69
C ASP A 559 -5.20 22.72 -39.43
N GLY A 560 -4.32 23.72 -39.60
CA GLY A 560 -4.43 24.99 -38.88
C GLY A 560 -3.56 25.20 -37.63
N TYR A 561 -2.23 25.14 -37.74
CA TYR A 561 -1.35 25.86 -36.80
C TYR A 561 -0.36 26.75 -37.55
N LYS A 562 -0.60 28.08 -37.50
CA LYS A 562 0.35 29.10 -37.97
C LYS A 562 1.50 29.21 -36.97
N SER A 563 2.72 29.01 -37.45
CA SER A 563 3.95 29.25 -36.71
C SER A 563 4.04 30.71 -36.22
N LYS A 564 4.12 30.93 -34.90
CA LYS A 564 4.73 32.15 -34.34
C LYS A 564 6.16 31.82 -33.94
N GLY A 565 7.07 32.00 -34.90
CA GLY A 565 8.51 31.90 -34.69
C GLY A 565 9.21 32.69 -35.79
N SER A 566 9.26 34.01 -35.64
CA SER A 566 10.08 34.86 -36.51
C SER A 566 11.54 34.56 -36.23
N PHE A 567 12.17 33.80 -37.13
CA PHE A 567 13.62 33.72 -37.25
C PHE A 567 14.13 35.07 -37.79
N ILE A 568 14.75 35.87 -36.93
CA ILE A 568 15.61 36.97 -37.39
C ILE A 568 16.99 36.37 -37.70
N SER A 569 17.22 36.02 -38.96
CA SER A 569 18.57 35.98 -39.51
C SER A 569 18.83 37.29 -40.26
N LYS A 570 19.91 37.98 -39.91
CA LYS A 570 20.37 39.19 -40.60
C LYS A 570 21.07 38.82 -41.92
N ASN A 571 20.95 39.76 -42.85
CA ASN A 571 21.66 39.95 -44.14
C ASN A 571 21.07 39.22 -45.37
N SER A 572 20.44 39.97 -46.27
CA SER A 572 21.10 40.59 -47.44
C SER A 572 20.09 41.37 -48.31
N LYS A 573 20.57 42.45 -48.92
CA LYS A 573 19.87 43.44 -49.78
C LYS A 573 19.04 42.81 -50.92
N VAL A 574 17.96 43.47 -51.35
CA VAL A 574 17.80 44.22 -52.63
C VAL A 574 16.33 44.67 -52.79
N VAL A 575 16.12 45.99 -52.63
CA VAL A 575 15.45 46.97 -53.53
C VAL A 575 14.09 46.69 -54.22
N ASN A 576 13.24 47.74 -54.14
CA ASN A 576 12.08 48.17 -54.96
C ASN A 576 10.69 47.62 -54.63
N GLU A 577 9.59 48.37 -54.75
CA GLU A 577 9.20 49.80 -54.70
C GLU A 577 7.67 49.80 -54.96
N ASN A 578 6.97 50.87 -54.56
CA ASN A 578 5.60 51.28 -54.95
C ASN A 578 4.42 50.61 -54.20
N THR A 579 3.46 51.25 -53.51
CA THR A 579 2.80 52.58 -53.39
C THR A 579 1.31 52.53 -53.82
N TYR A 580 0.50 53.33 -53.09
CA TYR A 580 -0.86 53.85 -53.34
C TYR A 580 -2.03 53.02 -52.75
N GLU A 581 -2.65 53.48 -51.65
CA GLU A 581 -3.68 54.55 -51.51
C GLU A 581 -5.09 54.04 -51.88
N ASN A 582 -5.94 53.84 -50.87
CA ASN A 582 -7.08 54.70 -50.45
C ASN A 582 -8.32 54.60 -51.37
N GLU A 583 -9.45 54.11 -50.84
CA GLU A 583 -10.60 54.96 -50.50
C GLU A 583 -11.78 54.21 -49.85
N SER A 584 -12.43 54.99 -49.00
CA SER A 584 -13.67 54.87 -48.22
C SER A 584 -14.89 54.16 -48.83
N ALA A 585 -15.71 53.53 -47.97
CA ALA A 585 -17.05 54.02 -47.61
C ALA A 585 -17.74 53.13 -46.55
N SER A 586 -18.47 53.80 -45.66
CA SER A 586 -19.27 53.30 -44.53
C SER A 586 -20.55 52.56 -44.95
N THR A 587 -21.01 51.59 -44.13
CA THR A 587 -22.32 51.65 -43.42
C THR A 587 -22.40 50.57 -42.34
N ASP A 588 -23.21 50.86 -41.35
CA ASP A 588 -23.29 50.33 -39.99
C ASP A 588 -24.11 49.01 -39.86
N GLU A 589 -24.06 48.46 -38.64
CA GLU A 589 -24.87 47.38 -38.03
C GLU A 589 -24.33 45.94 -38.07
N GLY A 590 -23.81 45.49 -36.91
CA GLY A 590 -23.58 44.09 -36.60
C GLY A 590 -22.59 43.87 -35.46
N LYS A 591 -23.01 44.05 -34.20
CA LYS A 591 -22.24 43.61 -33.03
C LYS A 591 -22.22 42.07 -32.99
N GLU A 592 -21.11 41.46 -33.38
CA GLU A 592 -20.69 40.16 -32.85
C GLU A 592 -19.24 40.22 -32.42
N LYS A 593 -19.04 40.06 -31.11
CA LYS A 593 -17.72 40.01 -30.47
C LYS A 593 -17.05 38.70 -30.84
N ASN A 594 -15.84 38.82 -31.39
CA ASN A 594 -14.82 37.79 -31.37
C ASN A 594 -14.67 37.21 -29.95
N ALA A 595 -14.75 35.88 -29.84
CA ALA A 595 -14.31 35.11 -28.68
C ALA A 595 -13.55 33.88 -29.18
N VAL A 596 -12.33 34.11 -29.66
CA VAL A 596 -11.29 33.09 -29.74
C VAL A 596 -10.15 33.63 -28.88
N ASP A 597 -10.21 33.38 -27.58
CA ASP A 597 -9.02 33.41 -26.71
C ASP A 597 -9.32 32.84 -25.31
N SER A 598 -8.27 32.27 -24.69
CA SER A 598 -8.14 31.68 -23.34
C SER A 598 -8.41 30.16 -23.16
N MET A 599 -7.45 29.34 -23.60
CA MET A 599 -7.10 28.11 -22.89
C MET A 599 -6.08 28.47 -21.79
N GLU A 600 -6.57 28.93 -20.64
CA GLU A 600 -5.78 28.94 -19.41
C GLU A 600 -5.56 27.50 -18.94
N GLU A 601 -4.30 27.19 -18.63
CA GLU A 601 -3.84 25.93 -18.05
C GLU A 601 -4.40 25.77 -16.62
N TYR A 602 -4.87 24.57 -16.26
CA TYR A 602 -5.42 24.30 -14.91
C TYR A 602 -4.29 24.21 -13.88
N LYS A 603 -4.05 25.31 -13.14
CA LYS A 603 -2.99 25.43 -12.11
C LYS A 603 -3.32 24.80 -10.76
N GLY A 604 -4.26 23.86 -10.71
CA GLY A 604 -4.75 23.29 -9.45
C GLY A 604 -5.58 24.27 -8.62
N GLU A 605 -6.18 25.26 -9.26
CA GLU A 605 -7.07 26.23 -8.61
C GLU A 605 -8.30 25.53 -8.03
N ILE A 606 -8.72 25.99 -6.84
CA ILE A 606 -9.95 25.55 -6.21
C ILE A 606 -11.10 26.27 -6.93
N ILE A 607 -11.95 25.51 -7.61
CA ILE A 607 -13.12 26.06 -8.32
C ILE A 607 -14.37 25.95 -7.46
N LYS A 608 -15.39 26.78 -7.71
CA LYS A 608 -16.68 26.68 -7.02
C LYS A 608 -17.49 25.49 -7.54
N ASN A 609 -18.35 24.92 -6.69
CA ASN A 609 -19.30 23.89 -7.09
C ASN A 609 -20.41 24.43 -8.00
N GLU A 610 -20.08 24.64 -9.26
CA GLU A 610 -20.96 25.07 -10.35
C GLU A 610 -20.82 24.09 -11.52
N ALA A 611 -21.91 23.41 -11.88
CA ALA A 611 -21.88 22.31 -12.85
C ALA A 611 -21.25 22.70 -14.20
N GLU A 612 -21.64 23.85 -14.76
CA GLU A 612 -21.09 24.33 -16.04
C GLU A 612 -19.57 24.56 -15.96
N THR A 613 -19.09 25.16 -14.86
CA THR A 613 -17.67 25.42 -14.62
C THR A 613 -16.88 24.13 -14.49
N ILE A 614 -17.41 23.15 -13.74
CA ILE A 614 -16.80 21.83 -13.56
C ILE A 614 -16.74 21.09 -14.90
N LEU A 615 -17.84 21.04 -15.65
CA LEU A 615 -17.92 20.32 -16.93
C LEU A 615 -16.94 20.91 -17.97
N LYS A 616 -16.89 22.25 -18.12
CA LYS A 616 -15.91 22.91 -19.01
C LYS A 616 -14.47 22.62 -18.62
N LEU A 617 -14.20 22.49 -17.31
CA LEU A 617 -12.87 22.13 -16.85
C LEU A 617 -12.54 20.66 -17.18
N LEU A 618 -13.49 19.75 -17.02
CA LEU A 618 -13.31 18.32 -17.26
C LEU A 618 -12.95 17.98 -18.70
N GLU A 619 -13.38 18.79 -19.67
CA GLU A 619 -13.04 18.64 -21.10
C GLU A 619 -11.55 18.87 -21.40
N ARG A 620 -10.86 19.67 -20.57
CA ARG A 620 -9.46 20.09 -20.81
C ARG A 620 -8.44 19.53 -19.82
N VAL A 621 -8.88 18.95 -18.69
CA VAL A 621 -7.95 18.40 -17.70
C VAL A 621 -7.51 16.96 -18.02
N PRO A 622 -6.21 16.64 -17.89
CA PRO A 622 -5.71 15.28 -18.06
C PRO A 622 -6.36 14.28 -17.11
N ASP A 623 -6.44 13.02 -17.53
CA ASP A 623 -6.86 11.92 -16.67
C ASP A 623 -5.87 11.71 -15.50
N GLY A 624 -6.37 11.28 -14.35
CA GLY A 624 -5.62 11.17 -13.11
C GLY A 624 -5.52 12.48 -12.31
N THR A 625 -5.94 13.62 -12.89
CA THR A 625 -5.94 14.91 -12.18
C THR A 625 -7.00 14.94 -11.07
N VAL A 626 -6.60 15.38 -9.88
CA VAL A 626 -7.53 15.68 -8.77
C VAL A 626 -8.00 17.13 -8.90
N ILE A 627 -9.27 17.32 -9.21
CA ILE A 627 -9.89 18.64 -9.28
C ILE A 627 -10.43 19.00 -7.90
N LYS A 628 -9.92 20.09 -7.32
CA LYS A 628 -10.37 20.61 -6.02
C LYS A 628 -11.53 21.58 -6.21
N ILE A 629 -12.61 21.36 -5.46
CA ILE A 629 -13.87 22.08 -5.60
C ILE A 629 -14.33 22.58 -4.23
N ASP A 630 -14.54 23.88 -4.09
CA ASP A 630 -15.19 24.49 -2.94
C ASP A 630 -16.72 24.38 -3.09
N ALA A 631 -17.33 23.58 -2.23
CA ALA A 631 -18.77 23.37 -2.14
C ALA A 631 -19.40 24.06 -0.91
N SER A 632 -18.67 24.95 -0.22
CA SER A 632 -19.14 25.65 0.99
C SER A 632 -20.39 26.53 0.75
N GLN A 633 -20.53 27.11 -0.45
CA GLN A 633 -21.67 27.96 -0.80
C GLN A 633 -22.80 27.19 -1.51
N ASN A 634 -22.48 26.06 -2.15
CA ASN A 634 -23.43 25.20 -2.82
C ASN A 634 -23.04 23.74 -2.56
N THR A 635 -23.78 23.09 -1.66
CA THR A 635 -23.49 21.71 -1.24
C THR A 635 -24.07 20.67 -2.21
N ARG A 636 -24.94 21.07 -3.15
CA ARG A 636 -25.61 20.16 -4.09
C ARG A 636 -24.79 20.02 -5.37
N VAL A 637 -24.27 18.83 -5.63
CA VAL A 637 -23.59 18.46 -6.87
C VAL A 637 -24.61 17.84 -7.83
N SER A 638 -24.61 18.30 -9.08
CA SER A 638 -25.56 17.81 -10.08
C SER A 638 -25.21 16.41 -10.56
N LYS A 639 -26.24 15.65 -10.93
CA LYS A 639 -26.11 14.34 -11.60
C LYS A 639 -25.13 14.37 -12.78
N GLU A 640 -25.16 15.42 -13.58
CA GLU A 640 -24.36 15.59 -14.80
C GLU A 640 -22.86 15.60 -14.52
N VAL A 641 -22.43 16.16 -13.38
CA VAL A 641 -21.03 16.13 -12.95
C VAL A 641 -20.59 14.68 -12.70
N PHE A 642 -21.42 13.88 -12.03
CA PHE A 642 -21.13 12.46 -11.81
C PHE A 642 -21.17 11.64 -13.10
N ASP A 643 -22.11 11.94 -14.01
CA ASP A 643 -22.16 11.31 -15.33
C ASP A 643 -20.87 11.55 -16.12
N SER A 644 -20.35 12.78 -16.08
CA SER A 644 -19.18 13.18 -16.86
C SER A 644 -17.87 12.49 -16.44
N ILE A 645 -17.77 12.06 -15.18
CA ILE A 645 -16.59 11.34 -14.68
C ILE A 645 -16.81 9.82 -14.63
N LYS A 646 -18.04 9.33 -14.79
CA LYS A 646 -18.36 7.90 -14.65
C LYS A 646 -17.51 7.02 -15.58
N GLY A 647 -16.78 6.06 -15.01
CA GLY A 647 -15.90 5.15 -15.73
C GLY A 647 -14.58 5.77 -16.22
N THR A 648 -14.31 7.04 -15.90
CA THR A 648 -13.06 7.73 -16.25
C THR A 648 -12.06 7.69 -15.10
N ASN A 649 -10.78 7.92 -15.37
CA ASN A 649 -9.75 8.08 -14.33
C ASN A 649 -9.71 9.50 -13.74
N LYS A 650 -10.82 10.26 -13.78
CA LYS A 650 -10.89 11.61 -13.22
C LYS A 650 -11.31 11.56 -11.74
N ILE A 651 -10.78 12.48 -10.94
CA ILE A 651 -11.00 12.52 -9.49
C ILE A 651 -11.51 13.91 -9.11
N LEU A 652 -12.65 13.96 -8.42
CA LEU A 652 -13.21 15.21 -7.88
C LEU A 652 -13.09 15.20 -6.36
N SER A 653 -12.57 16.30 -5.80
CA SER A 653 -12.41 16.51 -4.37
C SER A 653 -13.21 17.74 -3.95
N PHE A 654 -14.35 17.55 -3.28
CA PHE A 654 -15.22 18.62 -2.81
C PHE A 654 -14.98 18.92 -1.33
N GLU A 655 -14.77 20.19 -0.99
CA GLU A 655 -14.67 20.66 0.40
C GLU A 655 -15.98 21.35 0.82
N VAL A 656 -16.59 20.90 1.92
CA VAL A 656 -17.86 21.42 2.44
C VAL A 656 -17.96 21.22 3.94
N ASP A 657 -18.08 22.31 4.71
CA ASP A 657 -18.38 22.30 6.15
C ASP A 657 -17.55 21.29 6.98
N GLY A 658 -16.22 21.30 6.82
CA GLY A 658 -15.33 20.39 7.53
C GLY A 658 -15.35 18.93 7.00
N LEU A 659 -16.01 18.70 5.88
CA LEU A 659 -15.92 17.48 5.09
C LEU A 659 -15.03 17.69 3.86
N VAL A 660 -14.32 16.64 3.47
CA VAL A 660 -13.72 16.51 2.14
C VAL A 660 -14.25 15.24 1.50
N TRP A 661 -15.06 15.38 0.46
CA TRP A 661 -15.58 14.27 -0.33
C TRP A 661 -14.70 14.02 -1.54
N ILE A 662 -14.31 12.78 -1.76
CA ILE A 662 -13.54 12.38 -2.93
C ILE A 662 -14.32 11.33 -3.70
N PHE A 663 -14.64 11.66 -4.96
CA PHE A 663 -15.27 10.77 -5.92
C PHE A 663 -14.27 10.44 -7.03
N ARG A 664 -14.08 9.15 -7.29
CA ARG A 664 -13.27 8.65 -8.40
C ARG A 664 -14.19 8.16 -9.48
N GLY A 665 -13.97 8.61 -10.71
CA GLY A 665 -14.80 8.22 -11.85
C GLY A 665 -14.91 6.71 -12.03
N THR A 666 -13.83 5.98 -11.78
CA THR A 666 -13.76 4.50 -11.81
C THR A 666 -14.64 3.82 -10.77
N ASP A 667 -14.96 4.50 -9.66
CA ASP A 667 -15.75 3.94 -8.56
C ASP A 667 -17.26 4.21 -8.73
N ILE A 668 -17.65 5.03 -9.72
CA ILE A 668 -19.04 5.34 -10.05
C ILE A 668 -19.64 4.21 -10.90
N THR A 669 -20.26 3.25 -10.24
CA THR A 669 -20.83 2.04 -10.87
C THR A 669 -22.36 2.02 -10.90
N GLN A 670 -23.02 2.79 -10.04
CA GLN A 670 -24.48 2.85 -9.90
C GLN A 670 -25.10 3.94 -10.80
N GLU A 671 -26.43 4.05 -10.77
CA GLU A 671 -27.14 5.17 -11.38
C GLU A 671 -26.77 6.49 -10.67
N THR A 672 -26.46 7.51 -11.47
CA THR A 672 -26.08 8.84 -10.98
C THR A 672 -27.31 9.64 -10.56
N LYS A 673 -27.16 10.52 -9.57
CA LYS A 673 -28.20 11.43 -9.09
C LYS A 673 -27.56 12.72 -8.60
N ASP A 674 -28.39 13.74 -8.34
CA ASP A 674 -27.95 14.87 -7.54
C ASP A 674 -27.61 14.42 -6.11
N ILE A 675 -26.56 14.99 -5.52
CA ILE A 675 -26.14 14.65 -4.16
C ILE A 675 -25.90 15.93 -3.39
N ASP A 676 -26.52 16.05 -2.22
CA ASP A 676 -26.18 17.09 -1.25
C ASP A 676 -25.06 16.58 -0.33
N LEU A 677 -23.87 17.15 -0.49
CA LEU A 677 -22.66 16.76 0.24
C LEU A 677 -22.59 17.34 1.66
N GLY A 678 -23.54 18.18 2.05
CA GLY A 678 -23.56 18.83 3.35
C GLY A 678 -24.06 17.94 4.49
N LEU A 679 -23.93 18.48 5.71
CA LEU A 679 -24.48 17.86 6.92
C LEU A 679 -25.77 18.56 7.37
N ASN A 680 -26.68 17.79 7.97
CA ASN A 680 -27.79 18.35 8.72
C ASN A 680 -27.25 19.05 9.98
N LYS A 681 -27.80 20.22 10.33
CA LYS A 681 -27.47 20.90 11.59
C LYS A 681 -27.80 20.05 12.81
N LEU A 682 -28.83 19.21 12.69
CA LEU A 682 -29.27 18.26 13.71
C LEU A 682 -29.83 17.03 13.02
N SER A 683 -29.37 15.84 13.40
CA SER A 683 -29.99 14.58 13.01
C SER A 683 -31.39 14.46 13.63
N GLU A 684 -32.38 14.01 12.85
CA GLU A 684 -33.71 13.66 13.36
C GLU A 684 -33.67 12.42 14.28
N HIS A 685 -32.62 11.59 14.18
CA HIS A 685 -32.40 10.41 15.00
C HIS A 685 -31.51 10.68 16.22
N ARG A 686 -31.10 11.93 16.45
CA ARG A 686 -30.17 12.31 17.52
C ARG A 686 -30.55 11.74 18.88
N GLU A 687 -31.79 11.92 19.32
CA GLU A 687 -32.23 11.47 20.65
C GLU A 687 -32.20 9.94 20.76
N LYS A 688 -32.50 9.23 19.68
CA LYS A 688 -32.43 7.76 19.65
C LYS A 688 -30.98 7.27 19.70
N ILE A 689 -30.09 7.91 18.93
CA ILE A 689 -28.66 7.58 18.92
C ILE A 689 -28.04 7.86 20.30
N LEU A 690 -28.24 9.05 20.86
CA LEU A 690 -27.67 9.41 22.16
C LEU A 690 -28.30 8.67 23.34
N GLY A 691 -29.56 8.23 23.20
CA GLY A 691 -30.21 7.32 24.14
C GLY A 691 -29.55 5.94 24.19
N LYS A 692 -29.01 5.45 23.06
CA LYS A 692 -28.27 4.17 22.98
C LYS A 692 -26.78 4.33 23.28
N VAL A 693 -26.17 5.42 22.82
CA VAL A 693 -24.71 5.65 22.87
C VAL A 693 -24.41 7.05 23.39
N LYS A 694 -24.18 7.14 24.71
CA LYS A 694 -23.76 8.40 25.33
C LYS A 694 -22.41 8.84 24.80
N GLY A 695 -22.32 10.12 24.43
CA GLY A 695 -21.09 10.76 23.95
C GLY A 695 -20.78 10.51 22.47
N ALA A 696 -21.71 9.97 21.69
CA ALA A 696 -21.53 9.79 20.25
C ALA A 696 -21.39 11.13 19.52
N TYR A 697 -20.48 11.20 18.55
CA TYR A 697 -20.36 12.30 17.60
C TYR A 697 -21.15 11.96 16.35
N ILE A 698 -22.29 12.62 16.14
CA ILE A 698 -23.22 12.27 15.07
C ILE A 698 -22.80 12.95 13.77
N VAL A 699 -22.76 12.18 12.69
CA VAL A 699 -22.51 12.62 11.32
C VAL A 699 -23.77 12.33 10.52
N SER A 700 -24.55 13.38 10.26
CA SER A 700 -25.86 13.28 9.60
C SER A 700 -25.78 13.93 8.23
N PHE A 701 -25.75 13.13 7.17
CA PHE A 701 -25.71 13.65 5.80
C PHE A 701 -27.07 14.21 5.38
N LYS A 702 -27.06 15.33 4.63
CA LYS A 702 -28.30 15.92 4.08
C LYS A 702 -28.94 15.04 3.02
N ASP A 703 -28.13 14.40 2.18
CA ASP A 703 -28.61 13.37 1.26
C ASP A 703 -28.88 12.07 2.01
N ASN A 704 -29.76 11.24 1.46
CA ASN A 704 -30.08 9.92 2.00
C ASN A 704 -30.15 8.89 0.86
N GLY A 705 -29.72 7.67 1.15
CA GLY A 705 -29.75 6.55 0.21
C GLY A 705 -28.40 6.26 -0.43
N ILE A 706 -28.43 5.36 -1.41
CA ILE A 706 -27.25 4.84 -2.10
C ILE A 706 -26.57 5.96 -2.90
N LEU A 707 -25.25 6.04 -2.79
CA LEU A 707 -24.38 6.91 -3.59
C LEU A 707 -24.15 6.28 -4.98
N PRO A 708 -23.82 7.08 -6.01
CA PRO A 708 -23.60 6.57 -7.36
C PRO A 708 -22.34 5.69 -7.49
N GLY A 709 -21.53 5.62 -6.43
CA GLY A 709 -20.31 4.86 -6.32
C GLY A 709 -19.77 4.90 -4.89
N LYS A 710 -18.63 4.22 -4.68
CA LYS A 710 -17.88 4.37 -3.43
C LYS A 710 -17.30 5.78 -3.35
N ALA A 711 -17.50 6.45 -2.22
CA ALA A 711 -16.93 7.76 -1.93
C ALA A 711 -15.99 7.65 -0.72
N GLU A 712 -14.86 8.33 -0.80
CA GLU A 712 -13.98 8.57 0.35
C GLU A 712 -14.38 9.91 0.97
N VAL A 713 -14.58 9.94 2.29
CA VAL A 713 -15.03 11.12 3.03
C VAL A 713 -14.08 11.36 4.19
N ARG A 714 -13.40 12.51 4.18
CA ARG A 714 -12.67 13.01 5.35
C ARG A 714 -13.61 13.83 6.19
N ILE A 715 -13.69 13.56 7.49
CA ILE A 715 -14.58 14.25 8.44
C ILE A 715 -13.74 14.91 9.51
N LYS A 716 -13.74 16.25 9.58
CA LYS A 716 -13.10 17.00 10.66
C LYS A 716 -13.89 16.85 11.94
N LEU A 717 -13.24 16.33 12.97
CA LEU A 717 -13.87 16.13 14.27
C LEU A 717 -13.70 17.36 15.14
N ASP A 718 -14.73 17.66 15.94
CA ASP A 718 -14.66 18.74 16.92
C ASP A 718 -13.53 18.49 17.92
N SER A 719 -12.66 19.49 18.07
CA SER A 719 -11.51 19.42 18.97
C SER A 719 -11.90 19.24 20.44
N GLY A 720 -13.06 19.78 20.85
CA GLY A 720 -13.62 19.59 22.19
C GLY A 720 -14.10 18.16 22.41
N TRP A 721 -14.78 17.58 21.41
CA TRP A 721 -15.16 16.17 21.45
C TRP A 721 -13.94 15.26 21.51
N LEU A 722 -12.86 15.55 20.79
CA LEU A 722 -11.61 14.76 20.82
C LEU A 722 -10.83 14.86 22.14
N ASN A 723 -11.11 15.85 22.99
CA ASN A 723 -10.34 16.05 24.21
C ASN A 723 -10.43 14.84 25.15
N GLY A 724 -9.27 14.32 25.57
CA GLY A 724 -9.16 13.12 26.42
C GLY A 724 -9.48 11.79 25.73
N LYS A 725 -9.76 11.78 24.43
CA LYS A 725 -10.03 10.55 23.66
C LYS A 725 -8.76 10.00 23.00
N ASN A 726 -8.67 8.68 22.86
CA ASN A 726 -7.62 8.04 22.07
C ASN A 726 -7.89 8.28 20.57
N ARG A 727 -7.03 9.10 19.94
CA ARG A 727 -7.12 9.48 18.53
C ARG A 727 -6.92 8.34 17.54
N ASN A 728 -6.42 7.19 17.98
CA ASN A 728 -6.24 6.01 17.13
C ASN A 728 -7.31 4.93 17.39
N ASN A 729 -8.37 5.26 18.13
CA ASN A 729 -9.37 4.30 18.57
C ASN A 729 -10.80 4.81 18.38
N ILE A 730 -11.09 5.39 17.21
CA ILE A 730 -12.41 5.89 16.86
C ILE A 730 -13.15 4.83 16.01
N TYR A 731 -14.43 4.60 16.29
CA TYR A 731 -15.26 3.63 15.58
C TYR A 731 -16.44 4.33 14.93
N LEU A 732 -16.73 3.96 13.68
CA LEU A 732 -17.87 4.43 12.91
C LEU A 732 -19.00 3.41 12.98
N TYR A 733 -20.19 3.90 13.31
CA TYR A 733 -21.43 3.12 13.31
C TYR A 733 -22.47 3.80 12.43
N TYR A 734 -23.29 2.98 11.78
CA TYR A 734 -24.50 3.37 11.08
C TYR A 734 -25.69 3.22 12.02
N TYR A 735 -26.62 4.18 12.00
CA TYR A 735 -27.91 4.05 12.68
C TYR A 735 -28.99 3.66 11.66
N ASN A 736 -29.44 2.42 11.73
CA ASN A 736 -30.56 1.91 10.94
C ASN A 736 -31.87 2.36 11.60
N ALA A 737 -32.50 3.38 11.01
CA ALA A 737 -33.73 3.98 11.52
C ALA A 737 -34.95 3.07 11.40
N GLU A 738 -34.97 2.17 10.41
CA GLU A 738 -36.07 1.22 10.18
C GLU A 738 -36.09 0.14 11.27
N GLU A 739 -34.92 -0.38 11.63
CA GLU A 739 -34.79 -1.42 12.65
C GLU A 739 -34.55 -0.86 14.07
N ASP A 740 -34.34 0.45 14.20
CA ASP A 740 -33.87 1.10 15.42
C ASP A 740 -32.60 0.46 16.01
N LYS A 741 -31.65 0.10 15.13
CA LYS A 741 -30.39 -0.58 15.47
C LYS A 741 -29.16 0.24 15.12
N ILE A 742 -28.07 -0.06 15.82
CA ILE A 742 -26.74 0.45 15.52
C ILE A 742 -25.90 -0.67 14.92
N GLU A 743 -25.19 -0.39 13.84
CA GLU A 743 -24.40 -1.36 13.08
C GLU A 743 -22.97 -0.84 12.95
N LYS A 744 -21.99 -1.66 13.31
CA LYS A 744 -20.58 -1.26 13.20
C LYS A 744 -20.19 -1.24 11.72
N ILE A 745 -19.66 -0.11 11.26
CA ILE A 745 -19.21 0.08 9.87
C ILE A 745 -17.69 -0.03 9.77
N SER A 746 -16.96 0.65 10.66
CA SER A 746 -15.49 0.66 10.61
C SER A 746 -14.86 1.00 11.96
N GLY A 747 -13.58 0.70 12.09
CA GLY A 747 -12.72 1.05 13.23
C GLY A 747 -11.95 -0.15 13.82
N PRO A 748 -10.83 0.11 14.52
CA PRO A 748 -10.38 1.43 14.98
C PRO A 748 -9.85 2.32 13.83
N LEU A 749 -10.28 3.58 13.85
CA LEU A 749 -9.90 4.65 12.92
C LEU A 749 -8.95 5.62 13.63
N GLY A 750 -7.96 6.10 12.89
CA GLY A 750 -7.05 7.16 13.31
C GLY A 750 -7.56 8.55 12.93
N VAL A 751 -7.38 9.51 13.83
CA VAL A 751 -7.56 10.94 13.59
C VAL A 751 -6.20 11.51 13.21
N ASP A 752 -6.11 12.14 12.03
CA ASP A 752 -4.90 12.78 11.55
C ASP A 752 -4.56 14.05 12.36
N TYR A 753 -3.40 14.67 12.05
CA TYR A 753 -2.94 15.86 12.76
C TYR A 753 -3.84 17.09 12.51
N GLU A 754 -4.62 17.12 11.43
CA GLU A 754 -5.57 18.18 11.09
C GLU A 754 -6.93 17.97 11.77
N GLY A 755 -7.12 16.85 12.46
CA GLY A 755 -8.33 16.49 13.18
C GLY A 755 -9.34 15.73 12.33
N TYR A 756 -8.96 15.21 11.15
CA TYR A 756 -9.85 14.44 10.29
C TYR A 756 -9.74 12.94 10.56
N ILE A 757 -10.86 12.24 10.39
CA ILE A 757 -10.86 10.81 10.08
C ILE A 757 -11.18 10.61 8.60
N THR A 758 -10.72 9.53 8.00
CA THR A 758 -11.09 9.14 6.63
C THR A 758 -11.95 7.90 6.66
N ILE A 759 -13.11 7.95 6.02
CA ILE A 759 -14.05 6.83 5.90
C ILE A 759 -14.39 6.57 4.44
N ASN A 760 -14.84 5.35 4.13
CA ASN A 760 -15.35 5.01 2.82
C ASN A 760 -16.82 4.61 2.95
N ILE A 761 -17.70 5.25 2.18
CA ILE A 761 -19.14 4.99 2.22
C ILE A 761 -19.72 4.83 0.81
N THR A 762 -20.77 4.04 0.70
CA THR A 762 -21.57 3.85 -0.53
C THR A 762 -23.02 4.32 -0.33
N HIS A 763 -23.31 4.94 0.81
CA HIS A 763 -24.65 5.30 1.25
C HIS A 763 -24.57 6.54 2.16
N CYS A 764 -25.49 7.49 1.98
CA CYS A 764 -25.66 8.64 2.88
C CYS A 764 -26.79 8.36 3.87
N SER A 765 -26.56 8.65 5.14
CA SER A 765 -27.54 8.49 6.22
C SER A 765 -27.05 9.13 7.53
N ASP A 766 -27.64 8.73 8.65
CA ASP A 766 -27.16 9.04 9.98
C ASP A 766 -26.11 8.02 10.46
N TYR A 767 -24.90 8.52 10.64
CA TYR A 767 -23.78 7.79 11.23
C TYR A 767 -23.40 8.43 12.57
N PHE A 768 -22.61 7.71 13.36
CA PHE A 768 -21.96 8.32 14.51
C PHE A 768 -20.60 7.68 14.81
N LEU A 769 -19.77 8.46 15.49
CA LEU A 769 -18.44 8.07 15.93
C LEU A 769 -18.40 7.95 17.45
N ILE A 770 -17.59 7.00 17.93
CA ILE A 770 -17.35 6.79 19.35
C ILE A 770 -15.93 6.24 19.59
N ASP A 771 -15.35 6.52 20.75
CA ASP A 771 -13.96 6.20 21.14
C ASP A 771 -13.75 4.80 21.73
N ARG A 772 -14.73 3.92 21.54
CA ARG A 772 -14.77 2.57 22.10
C ARG A 772 -15.60 1.65 21.22
N ASP A 773 -15.22 0.38 21.15
CA ASP A 773 -16.02 -0.61 20.43
C ASP A 773 -17.27 -0.95 21.24
N LEU A 774 -18.44 -0.66 20.67
CA LEU A 774 -19.73 -0.98 21.28
C LEU A 774 -20.10 -2.46 21.15
N THR A 775 -19.39 -3.23 20.33
CA THR A 775 -19.59 -4.68 20.24
C THR A 775 -18.93 -5.44 21.39
N ALA A 776 -18.02 -4.80 22.14
CA ALA A 776 -17.30 -5.39 23.27
C ALA A 776 -18.10 -5.42 24.59
N VAL A 777 -19.33 -4.87 24.63
CA VAL A 777 -20.16 -4.83 25.84
C VAL A 777 -21.43 -5.64 25.67
N LYS A 778 -21.31 -6.98 25.72
CA LYS A 778 -22.38 -7.87 26.18
C LYS A 778 -21.78 -9.12 26.81
N ASP A 779 -21.55 -9.07 28.13
CA ASP A 779 -21.86 -10.22 28.97
C ASP A 779 -22.10 -9.81 30.42
N LYS A 780 -23.39 -9.72 30.78
CA LYS A 780 -23.94 -10.03 32.11
C LYS A 780 -25.47 -10.08 32.02
N GLY A 781 -25.97 -11.29 31.78
CA GLY A 781 -27.24 -11.82 32.31
C GLY A 781 -28.56 -11.18 31.87
N ASN A 782 -29.23 -11.76 30.87
CA ASN A 782 -30.47 -12.52 31.06
C ASN A 782 -31.05 -12.94 29.70
N ILE A 783 -31.40 -14.22 29.63
CA ILE A 783 -32.02 -14.90 28.49
C ILE A 783 -33.51 -14.55 28.46
N THR A 784 -33.98 -13.94 27.38
CA THR A 784 -35.37 -14.12 26.88
C THR A 784 -35.47 -13.85 25.37
N THR A 785 -35.81 -14.91 24.63
CA THR A 785 -36.48 -14.94 23.31
C THR A 785 -35.90 -14.11 22.16
N ILE A 786 -35.04 -14.75 21.36
CA ILE A 786 -34.76 -14.34 19.98
C ILE A 786 -35.86 -14.89 19.07
N GLY A 787 -36.67 -13.99 18.52
CA GLY A 787 -37.63 -14.28 17.46
C GLY A 787 -36.91 -14.49 16.13
N TRP A 788 -37.19 -15.61 15.50
CA TRP A 788 -36.72 -16.01 14.19
C TRP A 788 -37.37 -15.17 13.08
N ILE A 789 -36.56 -14.62 12.18
CA ILE A 789 -36.86 -14.58 10.75
C ILE A 789 -35.63 -15.14 10.03
N GLY A 790 -35.63 -16.47 9.86
CA GLY A 790 -35.10 -17.08 8.64
C GLY A 790 -36.20 -17.03 7.57
N ILE A 791 -35.93 -17.21 6.29
CA ILE A 791 -35.50 -18.49 5.71
C ILE A 791 -35.06 -18.17 4.25
N GLY A 792 -33.99 -18.76 3.72
CA GLY A 792 -33.15 -19.76 4.34
C GLY A 792 -32.16 -20.40 3.37
N PHE A 793 -31.36 -21.29 3.94
CA PHE A 793 -30.84 -22.52 3.34
C PHE A 793 -30.33 -23.37 4.50
N MET A 794 -31.14 -24.32 4.96
CA MET A 794 -30.70 -25.29 5.98
C MET A 794 -31.50 -26.59 5.89
N ILE A 795 -31.24 -27.44 4.88
CA ILE A 795 -31.52 -28.89 4.96
C ILE A 795 -30.47 -29.64 4.11
N ALA A 796 -29.34 -30.02 4.72
CA ALA A 796 -28.48 -31.11 4.23
C ALA A 796 -27.44 -31.55 5.29
N GLY A 797 -27.83 -31.64 6.56
CA GLY A 797 -26.90 -31.92 7.67
C GLY A 797 -27.29 -33.05 8.61
N ALA A 798 -28.26 -33.90 8.25
CA ALA A 798 -28.80 -34.92 9.16
C ALA A 798 -28.99 -36.32 8.53
N ALA A 799 -28.29 -36.65 7.44
CA ALA A 799 -28.44 -37.95 6.75
C ALA A 799 -27.20 -38.86 6.76
N ALA A 800 -26.10 -38.50 7.44
CA ALA A 800 -24.87 -39.31 7.44
C ALA A 800 -24.68 -40.21 8.68
N THR A 801 -25.44 -40.03 9.76
CA THR A 801 -25.22 -40.76 11.04
C THR A 801 -26.33 -41.75 11.40
N ALA A 802 -27.17 -42.14 10.43
CA ALA A 802 -28.23 -43.15 10.61
C ALA A 802 -27.97 -44.48 9.88
N VAL A 803 -26.86 -44.62 9.15
CA VAL A 803 -26.51 -45.86 8.40
C VAL A 803 -25.52 -46.75 9.17
N MET A 804 -24.96 -46.30 10.30
CA MET A 804 -24.01 -47.07 11.11
C MET A 804 -24.61 -47.84 12.31
N LEU A 805 -25.94 -47.81 12.51
CA LEU A 805 -26.61 -48.56 13.59
C LEU A 805 -27.67 -49.57 13.13
N ILE A 806 -27.76 -49.87 11.82
CA ILE A 806 -28.56 -50.99 11.31
C ILE A 806 -27.65 -51.90 10.48
N ARG A 807 -26.64 -52.50 11.12
CA ARG A 807 -25.93 -53.66 10.54
C ARG A 807 -25.36 -54.67 11.54
N ASN A 808 -25.69 -54.55 12.83
CA ASN A 808 -25.29 -55.51 13.86
C ASN A 808 -26.46 -55.86 14.80
N ASN A 809 -27.56 -56.42 14.27
CA ASN A 809 -28.48 -57.31 15.00
C ASN A 809 -29.66 -57.76 14.13
N VAL A 810 -29.45 -58.68 13.17
CA VAL A 810 -30.39 -59.79 12.85
C VAL A 810 -29.60 -60.86 12.07
N ARG A 811 -28.89 -61.74 12.78
CA ARG A 811 -28.60 -63.11 12.34
C ARG A 811 -28.40 -63.98 13.57
N LYS A 812 -29.52 -64.53 14.04
CA LYS A 812 -29.77 -65.61 15.01
C LYS A 812 -31.17 -65.31 15.56
N GLY A 813 -32.24 -66.03 15.27
CA GLY A 813 -32.47 -67.34 14.69
C GLY A 813 -33.81 -67.81 15.28
N LYS A 814 -34.66 -68.45 14.50
CA LYS A 814 -35.66 -69.42 14.96
C LYS A 814 -36.36 -70.07 13.76
N VAL A 815 -35.98 -71.31 13.49
CA VAL A 815 -36.85 -72.33 12.91
C VAL A 815 -37.11 -73.31 14.06
N ALA A 816 -38.40 -73.62 14.27
CA ALA A 816 -38.99 -74.62 15.17
C ALA A 816 -38.60 -74.56 16.65
#